data_AF-A0A1Z1WCR9-F1
#
_entry.id   AF-A0A1Z1WCR9-F1
#
_cell.length_a   1.000
_cell.length_b   1.000
_cell.length_c   1.000
_cell.angle_alpha   90.00
_cell.angle_beta   90.00
_cell.angle_gamma   90.00
#
_symmetry.space_group_name_H-M   'P 1'
#
loop_
_entity.id
_entity.type
_entity.pdbx_description
1 polymer ?
#
loop_
_entity_poly.entity_id
_entity_poly.type
_entity_poly.pdbx_seq_one_letter_code
_entity_poly.pdbx_strand_id
1 'polypeptide(L)'
;MTRDMQTRDMQTRGIQSDGGGSAAALAAGLAPPGTPGGEDITARRYGHPYLGARPVVRLTARPFAPVEDRLLADLGYAAPDAGDPVAAGHLPELRYPAWALVHDPAHAEAALTAGVEMARAGRLVGPRPGPALDDFQRIAATLPLDHLPLYWEEVGRMFLAAGRDKQGALMFGRARAADRHTTAGADPARRRAVFLEFALAGALSAKDIKAYVAELAQGPDPLAAYRELRDLAVRRTTGGLPPWPEMLKQLGRLAKSAGLDVTTEHRLVLEDLVDTPALWRAADTFWTAQRKLLVPAVTASAVLRQLLLWRLVDVPPSDLDAWWCGLLVETGALDGLGGGAGAGAAGEWLSALLCRYGDVSAPAVPGELLCLPGLLADRIPDDGAPVRFGSGAPGDYCGIDAVALVRCLEAGVPVADPGPGAVLRNWEGFDDAGLRALLADERFGPVLARSVPQGAYDHEEFRGLWGRQALRPVLREIVDGNVLRARSGGLTAAGHALRWLEDNLRSDMLTDRPDLAARLTGLDLVTPLARTLRAGILDELGWAALDEAAAEMKGGRFWCRASWPVLTVHDRGKAVAIDPGGRIAEHRMRVPAEASRFDHTPHAYFSDGQFLVLHYVNGRQSHYWSDAPDELFDVRPGLWESLHHEPARPGYTFMAPSGRRFMGHRVLDPREERVGPNGHMFHDGGDFWWLTEDAGEPRVRRIDLTTGDLAAPGAALPDFFDPSHLGEHERWHFTSSSLAPLPYGVKESPLGSDGRRVGLRVAQDEVTGQVRYHRVDGVHGVLDGSGSTAVWGLLDIPGADRRLVLSGGVGRYDPVVARDAGTGEPYWHAELKNDGWTSTEPDAMAAGTRLIPPPAFWHFLAPRDPAGSAALRRLTEDAVRDLLAAAATSEEALRTAVGKLLPDVGHPLLARGIAGCVRAAADLAARGERLLTRLTRAT
;
A
#
# COMPACT_ATOMS: atom_id res chain seq x y z
N MET A 1 -58.41 -1.03 21.13
CA MET A 1 -59.59 -0.14 21.16
C MET A 1 -59.11 1.25 21.56
N THR A 2 -59.10 2.13 20.57
CA THR A 2 -59.39 3.58 20.56
C THR A 2 -59.67 4.26 21.91
N ARG A 3 -58.90 5.32 22.24
CA ARG A 3 -59.29 6.77 22.31
C ARG A 3 -60.30 7.12 23.42
N ASP A 4 -60.22 8.21 24.17
CA ASP A 4 -59.45 9.46 24.09
C ASP A 4 -59.62 10.22 25.43
N MET A 5 -58.83 11.30 25.57
CA MET A 5 -59.22 12.62 26.11
C MET A 5 -58.64 13.13 27.46
N GLN A 6 -58.15 14.38 27.32
CA GLN A 6 -57.93 15.48 28.28
C GLN A 6 -56.50 15.71 28.80
N THR A 7 -55.72 16.54 28.09
CA THR A 7 -55.55 18.02 28.22
C THR A 7 -54.87 18.49 29.51
N ARG A 8 -53.66 19.04 29.36
CA ARG A 8 -53.12 20.09 30.23
C ARG A 8 -52.40 21.14 29.39
N ASP A 9 -52.84 22.38 29.57
CA ASP A 9 -52.25 23.62 29.05
C ASP A 9 -50.78 23.77 29.44
N MET A 10 -49.99 24.29 28.49
CA MET A 10 -48.83 25.12 28.83
C MET A 10 -48.79 26.32 27.89
N GLN A 11 -48.92 27.50 28.50
CA GLN A 11 -48.83 28.82 27.91
C GLN A 11 -47.58 28.97 27.03
N THR A 12 -47.77 29.26 25.75
CA THR A 12 -46.70 29.75 24.89
C THR A 12 -46.66 31.28 24.98
N ARG A 13 -45.66 31.78 25.73
CA ARG A 13 -45.24 33.18 25.70
C ARG A 13 -44.83 33.53 24.26
N GLY A 14 -45.32 34.66 23.77
CA GLY A 14 -44.92 35.24 22.50
C GLY A 14 -43.40 35.41 22.44
N ILE A 15 -42.80 34.79 21.43
CA ILE A 15 -41.46 35.12 20.97
C ILE A 15 -41.66 35.99 19.74
N GLN A 16 -41.40 37.28 19.89
CA GLN A 16 -41.01 38.12 18.76
C GLN A 16 -39.65 37.58 18.27
N SER A 17 -39.66 36.78 17.20
CA SER A 17 -38.45 36.32 16.50
C SER A 17 -38.49 36.73 15.02
N ASP A 18 -38.62 38.02 14.74
CA ASP A 18 -38.67 38.53 13.35
C ASP A 18 -37.30 38.85 12.74
N GLY A 19 -36.22 38.20 13.21
CA GLY A 19 -34.87 38.39 12.65
C GLY A 19 -34.15 37.12 12.20
N GLY A 20 -34.23 36.03 12.99
CA GLY A 20 -33.40 34.83 12.78
C GLY A 20 -33.96 33.79 11.82
N GLY A 21 -35.30 33.63 11.77
CA GLY A 21 -35.94 32.61 10.93
C GLY A 21 -35.85 32.90 9.43
N SER A 22 -35.94 34.17 9.05
CA SER A 22 -35.96 34.58 7.65
C SER A 22 -34.58 34.51 6.99
N ALA A 23 -33.49 34.76 7.73
CA ALA A 23 -32.12 34.59 7.25
C ALA A 23 -31.73 33.11 7.06
N ALA A 24 -32.17 32.23 7.97
CA ALA A 24 -31.97 30.78 7.84
C ALA A 24 -32.78 30.19 6.68
N ALA A 25 -34.00 30.67 6.44
CA ALA A 25 -34.82 30.26 5.29
C ALA A 25 -34.20 30.68 3.94
N LEU A 26 -33.64 31.89 3.85
CA LEU A 26 -32.89 32.33 2.67
C LEU A 26 -31.65 31.47 2.41
N ALA A 27 -30.91 31.11 3.46
CA ALA A 27 -29.76 30.20 3.35
C ALA A 27 -30.16 28.76 2.94
N ALA A 28 -31.38 28.33 3.25
CA ALA A 28 -31.94 27.04 2.86
C ALA A 28 -32.54 27.03 1.43
N GLY A 29 -32.59 28.18 0.75
CA GLY A 29 -32.91 28.30 -0.67
C GLY A 29 -34.15 29.14 -1.00
N LEU A 30 -35.19 29.14 -0.16
CA LEU A 30 -36.43 29.91 -0.35
C LEU A 30 -36.96 30.41 1.00
N ALA A 31 -37.37 31.68 1.03
CA ALA A 31 -37.97 32.38 2.16
C ALA A 31 -39.33 33.00 1.76
N PRO A 32 -40.14 33.47 2.73
CA PRO A 32 -41.36 34.20 2.42
C PRO A 32 -41.10 35.46 1.57
N PRO A 33 -42.03 35.87 0.68
CA PRO A 33 -41.93 37.11 -0.09
C PRO A 33 -41.59 38.33 0.79
N GLY A 34 -40.78 39.26 0.27
CA GLY A 34 -40.39 40.47 1.00
C GLY A 34 -39.37 40.27 2.14
N THR A 35 -38.76 39.09 2.26
CA THR A 35 -37.68 38.86 3.23
C THR A 35 -36.48 39.80 2.95
N PRO A 36 -36.00 40.58 3.94
CA PRO A 36 -34.85 41.46 3.77
C PRO A 36 -33.60 40.71 3.29
N GLY A 37 -32.97 41.17 2.20
CA GLY A 37 -31.79 40.54 1.60
C GLY A 37 -32.09 39.37 0.63
N GLY A 38 -33.38 39.02 0.45
CA GLY A 38 -33.83 38.08 -0.57
C GLY A 38 -34.44 38.78 -1.79
N GLU A 39 -34.37 38.15 -2.94
CA GLU A 39 -34.97 38.63 -4.19
C GLU A 39 -36.31 37.95 -4.47
N ASP A 40 -37.30 38.76 -4.86
CA ASP A 40 -38.66 38.29 -5.12
C ASP A 40 -38.67 37.26 -6.27
N ILE A 41 -39.23 36.08 -6.00
CA ILE A 41 -39.45 35.03 -6.99
C ILE A 41 -40.91 35.08 -7.42
N THR A 42 -41.11 35.24 -8.72
CA THR A 42 -42.44 35.28 -9.36
C THR A 42 -42.74 33.96 -10.06
N ALA A 43 -43.99 33.52 -10.00
CA ALA A 43 -44.48 32.43 -10.85
C ALA A 43 -44.88 32.99 -12.21
N ARG A 44 -44.17 32.59 -13.26
CA ARG A 44 -44.33 33.07 -14.63
C ARG A 44 -44.92 31.95 -15.48
N ARG A 45 -46.10 32.18 -16.07
CA ARG A 45 -46.87 31.19 -16.83
C ARG A 45 -46.76 31.47 -18.34
N TYR A 46 -46.12 30.56 -19.07
CA TYR A 46 -45.92 30.65 -20.52
C TYR A 46 -46.86 29.69 -21.27
N GLY A 47 -47.43 30.15 -22.39
CA GLY A 47 -48.18 29.32 -23.33
C GLY A 47 -47.36 28.98 -24.57
N HIS A 48 -47.57 27.81 -25.17
CA HIS A 48 -46.93 27.43 -26.45
C HIS A 48 -47.96 26.77 -27.39
N PRO A 49 -48.01 27.12 -28.69
CA PRO A 49 -48.98 26.55 -29.63
C PRO A 49 -49.02 25.01 -29.66
N TYR A 50 -47.86 24.34 -29.63
CA TYR A 50 -47.76 22.87 -29.56
C TYR A 50 -48.18 22.24 -28.22
N LEU A 51 -48.36 23.02 -27.14
CA LEU A 51 -48.76 22.51 -25.82
C LEU A 51 -50.26 22.69 -25.52
N GLY A 52 -50.99 23.40 -26.39
CA GLY A 52 -52.43 23.66 -26.23
C GLY A 52 -52.73 24.43 -24.94
N ALA A 53 -53.72 23.97 -24.16
CA ALA A 53 -54.13 24.61 -22.92
C ALA A 53 -53.17 24.40 -21.73
N ARG A 54 -52.10 23.61 -21.90
CA ARG A 54 -51.14 23.28 -20.82
C ARG A 54 -50.04 24.33 -20.77
N PRO A 55 -49.96 25.15 -19.70
CA PRO A 55 -48.90 26.14 -19.56
C PRO A 55 -47.60 25.50 -19.06
N VAL A 56 -46.47 26.16 -19.33
CA VAL A 56 -45.22 25.96 -18.60
C VAL A 56 -45.13 27.04 -17.53
N VAL A 57 -44.94 26.65 -16.27
CA VAL A 57 -44.77 27.60 -15.15
C VAL A 57 -43.32 27.56 -14.69
N ARG A 58 -42.68 28.73 -14.59
CA ARG A 58 -41.32 28.90 -14.10
C ARG A 58 -41.32 29.80 -12.87
N LEU A 59 -40.57 29.41 -11.86
CA LEU A 59 -40.32 30.23 -10.67
C LEU A 59 -39.02 30.98 -10.89
N THR A 60 -39.11 32.28 -11.09
CA THR A 60 -37.97 33.10 -11.53
C THR A 60 -37.81 34.30 -10.62
N ALA A 61 -36.61 34.47 -10.08
CA ALA A 61 -36.24 35.68 -9.36
C ALA A 61 -36.36 36.89 -10.29
N ARG A 62 -36.89 38.00 -9.76
CA ARG A 62 -37.24 39.19 -10.53
C ARG A 62 -36.11 39.70 -11.44
N PRO A 63 -34.82 39.71 -11.03
CA PRO A 63 -33.72 40.12 -11.92
C PRO A 63 -33.45 39.17 -13.10
N PHE A 64 -33.83 37.89 -13.00
CA PHE A 64 -33.66 36.88 -14.05
C PHE A 64 -34.86 36.78 -14.99
N ALA A 65 -36.01 37.34 -14.62
CA ALA A 65 -37.25 37.25 -15.39
C ALA A 65 -37.11 37.76 -16.84
N PRO A 66 -36.46 38.90 -17.14
CA PRO A 66 -36.31 39.38 -18.51
C PRO A 66 -35.51 38.42 -19.41
N VAL A 67 -34.52 37.73 -18.82
CA VAL A 67 -33.67 36.75 -19.54
C VAL A 67 -34.49 35.52 -19.92
N GLU A 68 -35.22 34.97 -18.96
CA GLU A 68 -36.01 33.77 -19.15
C GLU A 68 -37.18 33.99 -20.10
N ASP A 69 -37.83 35.14 -20.01
CA ASP A 69 -38.89 35.55 -20.93
C ASP A 69 -38.38 35.61 -22.37
N ARG A 70 -37.20 36.19 -22.56
CA ARG A 70 -36.59 36.30 -23.89
C ARG A 70 -36.23 34.92 -24.47
N LEU A 71 -35.61 34.06 -23.67
CA LEU A 71 -35.26 32.70 -24.07
C LEU A 71 -36.49 31.87 -24.48
N LEU A 72 -37.58 31.98 -23.71
CA LEU A 72 -38.81 31.26 -24.01
C LEU A 72 -39.54 31.86 -25.23
N ALA A 73 -39.50 33.18 -25.41
CA ALA A 73 -40.02 33.82 -26.61
C ALA A 73 -39.30 33.34 -27.89
N ASP A 74 -37.97 33.21 -27.85
CA ASP A 74 -37.18 32.68 -28.98
C ASP A 74 -37.50 31.20 -29.27
N LEU A 75 -37.97 30.45 -28.28
CA LEU A 75 -38.46 29.07 -28.43
C LEU A 75 -39.94 28.99 -28.87
N GLY A 76 -40.60 30.13 -29.16
CA GLY A 76 -41.97 30.19 -29.64
C GLY A 76 -43.05 30.24 -28.55
N TYR A 77 -42.66 30.44 -27.29
CA TYR A 77 -43.62 30.67 -26.21
C TYR A 77 -44.17 32.10 -26.26
N ALA A 78 -45.45 32.25 -25.90
CA ALA A 78 -46.08 33.56 -25.74
C ALA A 78 -45.51 34.30 -24.51
N ALA A 79 -45.69 35.62 -24.48
CA ALA A 79 -45.34 36.44 -23.32
C ALA A 79 -45.99 35.86 -22.04
N PRO A 80 -45.24 35.81 -20.92
CA PRO A 80 -45.75 35.19 -19.71
C PRO A 80 -46.85 36.02 -19.06
N ASP A 81 -47.78 35.30 -18.43
CA ASP A 81 -48.62 35.84 -17.37
C ASP A 81 -47.87 35.69 -16.04
N ALA A 82 -47.47 36.81 -15.43
CA ALA A 82 -46.67 36.83 -14.21
C ALA A 82 -47.48 37.44 -13.06
N GLY A 83 -47.62 36.69 -11.97
CA GLY A 83 -48.34 37.13 -10.76
C GLY A 83 -47.45 37.76 -9.69
N ASP A 84 -48.04 37.98 -8.51
CA ASP A 84 -47.33 38.47 -7.33
C ASP A 84 -46.18 37.54 -6.90
N PRO A 85 -45.13 38.05 -6.23
CA PRO A 85 -44.06 37.22 -5.69
C PRO A 85 -44.60 36.09 -4.79
N VAL A 86 -44.19 34.86 -5.10
CA VAL A 86 -44.60 33.64 -4.37
C VAL A 86 -43.56 33.21 -3.33
N ALA A 87 -42.33 33.70 -3.44
CA ALA A 87 -41.25 33.51 -2.47
C ALA A 87 -40.21 34.64 -2.58
N ALA A 88 -39.24 34.67 -1.67
CA ALA A 88 -37.97 35.36 -1.82
C ALA A 88 -36.84 34.32 -1.84
N GLY A 89 -35.83 34.46 -2.70
CA GLY A 89 -34.69 33.55 -2.78
C GLY A 89 -33.37 34.27 -2.73
N HIS A 90 -32.28 33.52 -2.53
CA HIS A 90 -30.93 34.08 -2.72
C HIS A 90 -30.74 34.44 -4.20
N LEU A 91 -30.19 35.62 -4.50
CA LEU A 91 -29.87 36.01 -5.86
C LEU A 91 -28.54 35.37 -6.27
N PRO A 92 -28.51 34.34 -7.14
CA PRO A 92 -27.24 33.93 -7.72
C PRO A 92 -26.68 35.09 -8.57
N GLU A 93 -25.37 35.22 -8.59
CA GLU A 93 -24.69 36.14 -9.50
C GLU A 93 -25.09 35.83 -10.95
N LEU A 94 -25.44 36.86 -11.73
CA LEU A 94 -25.74 36.70 -13.16
C LEU A 94 -24.45 36.25 -13.89
N ARG A 95 -24.41 34.99 -14.30
CA ARG A 95 -23.30 34.38 -15.05
C ARG A 95 -23.47 34.57 -16.55
N TYR A 96 -22.39 34.39 -17.31
CA TYR A 96 -22.47 34.42 -18.77
C TYR A 96 -23.22 33.18 -19.30
N PRO A 97 -24.13 33.29 -20.30
CA PRO A 97 -24.47 34.48 -21.08
C PRO A 97 -25.60 35.34 -20.48
N ALA A 98 -26.28 34.88 -19.43
CA ALA A 98 -27.44 35.58 -18.85
C ALA A 98 -27.14 37.03 -18.43
N TRP A 99 -25.92 37.28 -17.92
CA TRP A 99 -25.45 38.63 -17.63
C TRP A 99 -25.56 39.58 -18.82
N ALA A 100 -25.11 39.15 -20.01
CA ALA A 100 -25.09 39.97 -21.21
C ALA A 100 -26.51 40.29 -21.72
N LEU A 101 -27.46 39.38 -21.50
CA LEU A 101 -28.86 39.58 -21.90
C LEU A 101 -29.54 40.69 -21.09
N VAL A 102 -29.08 40.93 -19.86
CA VAL A 102 -29.57 42.01 -18.99
C VAL A 102 -28.82 43.32 -19.24
N HIS A 103 -27.49 43.25 -19.37
CA HIS A 103 -26.63 44.44 -19.33
C HIS A 103 -26.23 44.96 -20.72
N ASP A 104 -26.38 44.14 -21.77
CA ASP A 104 -26.08 44.50 -23.16
C ASP A 104 -27.09 43.86 -24.14
N PRO A 105 -28.37 44.28 -24.09
CA PRO A 105 -29.42 43.70 -24.93
C PRO A 105 -29.16 43.91 -26.44
N ALA A 106 -28.34 44.89 -26.82
CA ALA A 106 -27.98 45.14 -28.21
C ALA A 106 -27.17 43.99 -28.83
N HIS A 107 -26.43 43.23 -28.02
CA HIS A 107 -25.65 42.06 -28.45
C HIS A 107 -26.21 40.73 -27.90
N ALA A 108 -27.50 40.68 -27.57
CA ALA A 108 -28.14 39.51 -26.99
C ALA A 108 -28.02 38.26 -27.87
N GLU A 109 -28.16 38.39 -29.19
CA GLU A 109 -28.04 37.27 -30.14
C GLU A 109 -26.62 36.66 -30.14
N ALA A 110 -25.59 37.50 -30.05
CA ALA A 110 -24.20 37.05 -29.94
C ALA A 110 -23.95 36.29 -28.63
N ALA A 111 -24.50 36.78 -27.51
CA ALA A 111 -24.37 36.12 -26.21
C ALA A 111 -25.10 34.77 -26.15
N LEU A 112 -26.31 34.68 -26.73
CA LEU A 112 -27.05 33.42 -26.83
C LEU A 112 -26.31 32.40 -27.68
N THR A 113 -25.79 32.83 -28.84
CA THR A 113 -24.99 31.98 -29.73
C THR A 113 -23.76 31.45 -29.02
N ALA A 114 -23.01 32.32 -28.34
CA ALA A 114 -21.85 31.91 -27.55
C ALA A 114 -22.21 30.94 -26.44
N GLY A 115 -23.34 31.12 -25.73
CA GLY A 115 -23.82 30.18 -24.72
C GLY A 115 -24.04 28.76 -25.27
N VAL A 116 -24.63 28.63 -26.46
CA VAL A 116 -24.83 27.33 -27.13
C VAL A 116 -23.49 26.71 -27.53
N GLU A 117 -22.58 27.49 -28.11
CA GLU A 117 -21.27 27.00 -28.51
C GLU A 117 -20.42 26.60 -27.30
N MET A 118 -20.47 27.37 -26.21
CA MET A 118 -19.82 27.05 -24.93
C MET A 118 -20.34 25.72 -24.38
N ALA A 119 -21.65 25.49 -24.37
CA ALA A 119 -22.21 24.22 -23.89
C ALA A 119 -21.74 23.01 -24.72
N ARG A 120 -21.47 23.19 -26.02
CA ARG A 120 -20.88 22.16 -26.89
C ARG A 120 -19.41 21.94 -26.56
N ALA A 121 -18.61 23.01 -26.49
CA ALA A 121 -17.20 22.95 -26.14
C ALA A 121 -16.99 22.36 -24.73
N GLY A 122 -17.89 22.65 -23.79
CA GLY A 122 -17.93 22.11 -22.44
C GLY A 122 -17.90 20.58 -22.36
N ARG A 123 -18.57 19.89 -23.29
CA ARG A 123 -18.59 18.42 -23.34
C ARG A 123 -17.22 17.83 -23.67
N LEU A 124 -16.30 18.63 -24.22
CA LEU A 124 -14.95 18.22 -24.58
C LEU A 124 -13.92 18.48 -23.48
N VAL A 125 -14.24 19.29 -22.47
CA VAL A 125 -13.29 19.72 -21.42
C VAL A 125 -12.65 18.54 -20.67
N GLY A 126 -13.43 17.52 -20.32
CA GLY A 126 -12.94 16.29 -19.70
C GLY A 126 -12.08 15.43 -20.64
N PRO A 127 -12.65 14.92 -21.75
CA PRO A 127 -11.97 13.95 -22.62
C PRO A 127 -10.90 14.56 -23.53
N ARG A 128 -11.05 15.82 -23.96
CA ARG A 128 -10.19 16.50 -24.95
C ARG A 128 -10.01 18.00 -24.62
N PRO A 129 -9.25 18.34 -23.56
CA PRO A 129 -9.13 19.71 -23.05
C PRO A 129 -8.46 20.70 -24.02
N GLY A 130 -7.53 20.25 -24.87
CA GLY A 130 -6.89 21.10 -25.88
C GLY A 130 -7.88 21.63 -26.92
N PRO A 131 -8.57 20.73 -27.66
CA PRO A 131 -9.62 21.13 -28.59
C PRO A 131 -10.73 21.98 -27.96
N ALA A 132 -11.13 21.69 -26.71
CA ALA A 132 -12.10 22.52 -26.00
C ALA A 132 -11.60 23.96 -25.80
N LEU A 133 -10.32 24.11 -25.43
CA LEU A 133 -9.69 25.41 -25.25
C LEU A 133 -9.60 26.21 -26.56
N ASP A 134 -9.34 25.53 -27.69
CA ASP A 134 -9.31 26.17 -29.01
C ASP A 134 -10.72 26.68 -29.41
N ASP A 135 -11.76 25.88 -29.15
CA ASP A 135 -13.14 26.30 -29.37
C ASP A 135 -13.52 27.50 -28.48
N PHE A 136 -13.17 27.49 -27.19
CA PHE A 136 -13.43 28.63 -26.31
C PHE A 136 -12.69 29.90 -26.76
N GLN A 137 -11.50 29.79 -27.36
CA GLN A 137 -10.80 30.94 -27.93
C GLN A 137 -11.49 31.49 -29.18
N ARG A 138 -11.95 30.59 -30.07
CA ARG A 138 -12.70 30.97 -31.26
C ARG A 138 -14.00 31.69 -30.88
N ILE A 139 -14.73 31.19 -29.89
CA ILE A 139 -15.96 31.84 -29.39
C ILE A 139 -15.63 33.22 -28.81
N ALA A 140 -14.62 33.33 -27.95
CA ALA A 140 -14.22 34.61 -27.35
C ALA A 140 -13.90 35.70 -28.40
N ALA A 141 -13.30 35.33 -29.52
CA ALA A 141 -12.97 36.26 -30.60
C ALA A 141 -14.19 36.90 -31.30
N THR A 142 -15.38 36.33 -31.10
CA THR A 142 -16.64 36.83 -31.70
C THR A 142 -17.43 37.75 -30.76
N LEU A 143 -17.01 37.88 -29.50
CA LEU A 143 -17.75 38.58 -28.46
C LEU A 143 -17.31 40.04 -28.29
N PRO A 144 -18.22 40.96 -27.90
CA PRO A 144 -17.86 42.30 -27.46
C PRO A 144 -16.85 42.26 -26.31
N LEU A 145 -15.93 43.23 -26.24
CA LEU A 145 -14.89 43.26 -25.21
C LEU A 145 -15.47 43.20 -23.80
N ASP A 146 -16.56 43.93 -23.54
CA ASP A 146 -17.25 43.97 -22.24
C ASP A 146 -17.85 42.62 -21.80
N HIS A 147 -18.01 41.65 -22.71
CA HIS A 147 -18.50 40.30 -22.37
C HIS A 147 -17.36 39.39 -21.88
N LEU A 148 -16.13 39.67 -22.29
CA LEU A 148 -14.99 38.78 -22.11
C LEU A 148 -14.67 38.45 -20.64
N PRO A 149 -14.78 39.36 -19.66
CA PRO A 149 -14.51 39.01 -18.27
C PRO A 149 -15.43 37.87 -17.77
N LEU A 150 -16.75 38.05 -17.85
CA LEU A 150 -17.72 37.06 -17.37
C LEU A 150 -17.69 35.78 -18.21
N TYR A 151 -17.41 35.89 -19.51
CA TYR A 151 -17.22 34.75 -20.39
C TYR A 151 -16.06 33.86 -19.91
N TRP A 152 -14.87 34.44 -19.66
CA TRP A 152 -13.70 33.67 -19.25
C TRP A 152 -13.85 33.10 -17.82
N GLU A 153 -14.55 33.79 -16.92
CA GLU A 153 -14.92 33.23 -15.61
C GLU A 153 -15.78 31.98 -15.76
N GLU A 154 -16.79 32.02 -16.64
CA GLU A 154 -17.66 30.87 -16.91
C GLU A 154 -16.90 29.69 -17.50
N VAL A 155 -16.04 29.93 -18.50
CA VAL A 155 -15.17 28.90 -19.06
C VAL A 155 -14.25 28.29 -17.99
N GLY A 156 -13.69 29.13 -17.10
CA GLY A 156 -12.88 28.66 -15.97
C GLY A 156 -13.63 27.70 -15.07
N ARG A 157 -14.89 28.00 -14.74
CA ARG A 157 -15.76 27.11 -13.94
C ARG A 157 -16.05 25.79 -14.65
N MET A 158 -16.18 25.77 -15.98
CA MET A 158 -16.35 24.52 -16.73
C MET A 158 -15.11 23.62 -16.65
N PHE A 159 -13.90 24.19 -16.68
CA PHE A 159 -12.66 23.43 -16.46
C PHE A 159 -12.55 22.91 -15.02
N LEU A 160 -12.91 23.74 -14.03
CA LEU A 160 -12.95 23.32 -12.62
C LEU A 160 -13.91 22.16 -12.38
N ALA A 161 -15.13 22.23 -12.93
CA ALA A 161 -16.12 21.15 -12.81
C ALA A 161 -15.65 19.81 -13.40
N ALA A 162 -14.65 19.83 -14.30
CA ALA A 162 -14.04 18.65 -14.89
C ALA A 162 -12.71 18.23 -14.23
N GLY A 163 -12.33 18.84 -13.09
CA GLY A 163 -11.07 18.58 -12.39
C GLY A 163 -9.82 19.03 -13.16
N ARG A 164 -9.93 20.10 -13.95
CA ARG A 164 -8.85 20.64 -14.80
C ARG A 164 -8.33 21.98 -14.28
N ASP A 165 -7.80 21.98 -13.06
CA ASP A 165 -7.49 23.19 -12.28
C ASP A 165 -6.49 24.14 -12.97
N LYS A 166 -5.49 23.59 -13.68
CA LYS A 166 -4.50 24.38 -14.41
C LYS A 166 -5.14 25.21 -15.53
N GLN A 167 -6.04 24.61 -16.29
CA GLN A 167 -6.79 25.30 -17.34
C GLN A 167 -7.79 26.28 -16.72
N GLY A 168 -8.45 25.90 -15.61
CA GLY A 168 -9.29 26.82 -14.84
C GLY A 168 -8.55 28.10 -14.43
N ALA A 169 -7.33 27.96 -13.89
CA ALA A 169 -6.47 29.09 -13.51
C ALA A 169 -6.06 29.96 -14.71
N LEU A 170 -5.79 29.33 -15.86
CA LEU A 170 -5.49 30.05 -17.10
C LEU A 170 -6.67 30.93 -17.53
N MET A 171 -7.90 30.42 -17.43
CA MET A 171 -9.10 31.16 -17.80
C MET A 171 -9.39 32.30 -16.82
N PHE A 172 -9.16 32.07 -15.52
CA PHE A 172 -9.20 33.14 -14.53
C PHE A 172 -8.25 34.30 -14.89
N GLY A 173 -7.00 33.98 -15.25
CA GLY A 173 -6.03 34.98 -15.68
C GLY A 173 -6.47 35.75 -16.94
N ARG A 174 -7.20 35.10 -17.87
CA ARG A 174 -7.79 35.77 -19.05
C ARG A 174 -8.94 36.68 -18.68
N ALA A 175 -9.81 36.29 -17.75
CA ALA A 175 -10.88 37.15 -17.23
C ALA A 175 -10.30 38.42 -16.62
N ARG A 176 -9.29 38.29 -15.74
CA ARG A 176 -8.60 39.43 -15.12
C ARG A 176 -7.84 40.30 -16.12
N ALA A 177 -7.32 39.71 -17.21
CA ALA A 177 -6.70 40.49 -18.28
C ALA A 177 -7.74 41.34 -19.03
N ALA A 178 -8.94 40.82 -19.25
CA ALA A 178 -10.04 41.51 -19.93
C ALA A 178 -10.66 42.65 -19.09
N ASP A 179 -10.68 42.52 -17.75
CA ASP A 179 -11.16 43.59 -16.85
C ASP A 179 -10.41 44.92 -17.04
N ARG A 180 -9.15 44.89 -17.46
CA ARG A 180 -8.34 46.11 -17.67
C ARG A 180 -8.84 47.00 -18.81
N HIS A 181 -9.74 46.49 -19.65
CA HIS A 181 -10.21 47.15 -20.86
C HIS A 181 -11.72 47.37 -20.86
N THR A 182 -12.43 47.07 -19.76
CA THR A 182 -13.89 47.00 -19.72
C THR A 182 -14.46 47.58 -18.42
N THR A 183 -15.68 48.11 -18.46
CA THR A 183 -16.41 48.56 -17.25
C THR A 183 -17.29 47.46 -16.68
N ALA A 184 -17.66 46.47 -17.50
CA ALA A 184 -18.34 45.24 -17.07
C ALA A 184 -17.59 44.49 -15.97
N GLY A 185 -16.25 44.61 -15.95
CA GLY A 185 -15.33 44.09 -14.94
C GLY A 185 -15.31 44.81 -13.59
N ALA A 186 -15.83 46.03 -13.50
CA ALA A 186 -15.36 46.99 -12.50
C ALA A 186 -15.90 46.77 -11.07
N ASP A 187 -16.98 46.00 -10.89
CA ASP A 187 -17.59 45.76 -9.57
C ASP A 187 -16.59 45.07 -8.61
N PRO A 188 -16.10 45.77 -7.56
CA PRO A 188 -15.15 45.21 -6.61
C PRO A 188 -15.72 44.04 -5.82
N ALA A 189 -17.03 44.04 -5.51
CA ALA A 189 -17.67 42.99 -4.72
C ALA A 189 -17.73 41.67 -5.51
N ARG A 190 -18.09 41.74 -6.79
CA ARG A 190 -18.07 40.60 -7.70
C ARG A 190 -16.67 40.05 -7.93
N ARG A 191 -15.70 40.92 -8.26
CA ARG A 191 -14.31 40.49 -8.49
C ARG A 191 -13.73 39.76 -7.29
N ARG A 192 -14.04 40.23 -6.08
CA ARG A 192 -13.73 39.55 -4.82
C ARG A 192 -14.39 38.18 -4.72
N ALA A 193 -15.69 38.07 -4.99
CA ALA A 193 -16.43 36.80 -4.92
C ALA A 193 -15.84 35.75 -5.88
N VAL A 194 -15.57 36.12 -7.13
CA VAL A 194 -14.97 35.22 -8.13
C VAL A 194 -13.52 34.87 -7.78
N PHE A 195 -12.74 35.82 -7.27
CA PHE A 195 -11.39 35.53 -6.79
C PHE A 195 -11.43 34.46 -5.67
N LEU A 196 -12.31 34.59 -4.69
CA LEU A 196 -12.48 33.63 -3.60
C LEU A 196 -12.93 32.25 -4.12
N GLU A 197 -13.89 32.21 -5.04
CA GLU A 197 -14.34 30.97 -5.69
C GLU A 197 -13.16 30.19 -6.29
N PHE A 198 -12.36 30.84 -7.14
CA PHE A 198 -11.21 30.21 -7.79
C PHE A 198 -10.07 29.93 -6.82
N ALA A 199 -9.91 30.75 -5.78
CA ALA A 199 -8.94 30.51 -4.72
C ALA A 199 -9.26 29.23 -3.94
N LEU A 200 -10.52 28.99 -3.60
CA LEU A 200 -10.95 27.78 -2.88
C LEU A 200 -10.90 26.54 -3.77
N ALA A 201 -11.11 26.68 -5.08
CA ALA A 201 -10.96 25.60 -6.05
C ALA A 201 -9.50 25.30 -6.43
N GLY A 202 -8.51 26.02 -5.88
CA GLY A 202 -7.09 25.79 -6.19
C GLY A 202 -6.64 26.31 -7.56
N ALA A 203 -7.54 26.97 -8.30
CA ALA A 203 -7.32 27.43 -9.66
C ALA A 203 -6.90 28.91 -9.72
N LEU A 204 -5.85 29.26 -8.97
CA LEU A 204 -5.18 30.56 -9.07
C LEU A 204 -3.68 30.39 -9.27
N SER A 205 -3.09 31.21 -10.14
CA SER A 205 -1.64 31.28 -10.24
C SER A 205 -1.05 32.15 -9.13
N ALA A 206 0.24 31.97 -8.83
CA ALA A 206 0.97 32.85 -7.92
C ALA A 206 0.94 34.32 -8.37
N LYS A 207 0.82 34.57 -9.69
CA LYS A 207 0.69 35.91 -10.27
C LYS A 207 -0.67 36.53 -9.92
N ASP A 208 -1.74 35.75 -9.97
CA ASP A 208 -3.09 36.21 -9.65
C ASP A 208 -3.21 36.59 -8.17
N ILE A 209 -2.67 35.77 -7.28
CA ILE A 209 -2.60 36.06 -5.84
C ILE A 209 -1.80 37.35 -5.60
N LYS A 210 -0.63 37.49 -6.25
CA LYS A 210 0.20 38.70 -6.11
C LYS A 210 -0.51 39.96 -6.60
N ALA A 211 -1.24 39.88 -7.72
CA ALA A 211 -2.00 41.00 -8.27
C ALA A 211 -3.14 41.42 -7.33
N TYR A 212 -3.90 40.44 -6.82
CA TYR A 212 -4.98 40.69 -5.88
C TYR A 212 -4.49 41.30 -4.56
N VAL A 213 -3.39 40.82 -4.01
CA VAL A 213 -2.78 41.42 -2.80
C VAL A 213 -2.31 42.85 -3.05
N ALA A 214 -1.81 43.16 -4.26
CA ALA A 214 -1.44 44.52 -4.62
C ALA A 214 -2.65 45.45 -4.74
N GLU A 215 -3.77 44.94 -5.26
CA GLU A 215 -5.04 45.67 -5.32
C GLU A 215 -5.59 45.96 -3.91
N LEU A 216 -5.61 44.97 -3.02
CA LEU A 216 -6.01 45.16 -1.62
C LEU A 216 -5.17 46.24 -0.92
N ALA A 217 -3.87 46.28 -1.20
CA ALA A 217 -2.96 47.27 -0.63
C ALA A 217 -3.22 48.70 -1.12
N GLN A 218 -3.93 48.88 -2.24
CA GLN A 218 -4.32 50.20 -2.79
C GLN A 218 -5.69 50.67 -2.32
N GLY A 219 -6.45 49.81 -1.63
CA GLY A 219 -7.77 50.14 -1.11
C GLY A 219 -7.74 51.24 -0.03
N PRO A 220 -8.83 52.00 0.13
CA PRO A 220 -8.88 53.13 1.08
C PRO A 220 -8.95 52.71 2.55
N ASP A 221 -9.26 51.44 2.86
CA ASP A 221 -9.36 50.89 4.22
C ASP A 221 -8.33 49.77 4.44
N PRO A 222 -7.18 50.09 5.08
CA PRO A 222 -6.13 49.13 5.38
C PRO A 222 -6.59 47.97 6.29
N LEU A 223 -7.53 48.21 7.20
CA LEU A 223 -8.02 47.19 8.14
C LEU A 223 -8.94 46.19 7.42
N ALA A 224 -9.82 46.68 6.54
CA ALA A 224 -10.63 45.81 5.68
C ALA A 224 -9.74 44.97 4.75
N ALA A 225 -8.72 45.57 4.14
CA ALA A 225 -7.77 44.87 3.28
C ALA A 225 -7.02 43.73 4.02
N TYR A 226 -6.56 43.99 5.24
CA TYR A 226 -5.95 42.96 6.09
C TYR A 226 -6.91 41.81 6.40
N ARG A 227 -8.13 42.14 6.89
CA ARG A 227 -9.15 41.14 7.25
C ARG A 227 -9.52 40.25 6.07
N GLU A 228 -9.62 40.85 4.88
CA GLU A 228 -9.92 40.13 3.64
C GLU A 228 -8.81 39.15 3.25
N LEU A 229 -7.54 39.59 3.30
CA LEU A 229 -6.42 38.69 3.01
C LEU A 229 -6.29 37.56 4.05
N ARG A 230 -6.57 37.83 5.32
CA ARG A 230 -6.60 36.82 6.39
C ARG A 230 -7.69 35.78 6.14
N ASP A 231 -8.92 36.22 5.88
CA ASP A 231 -10.06 35.32 5.62
C ASP A 231 -9.78 34.41 4.41
N LEU A 232 -9.21 34.98 3.33
CA LEU A 232 -8.74 34.21 2.18
C LEU A 232 -7.68 33.16 2.57
N ALA A 233 -6.64 33.56 3.29
CA ALA A 233 -5.56 32.67 3.71
C ALA A 233 -6.07 31.49 4.55
N VAL A 234 -6.97 31.78 5.50
CA VAL A 234 -7.54 30.77 6.39
C VAL A 234 -8.46 29.82 5.64
N ARG A 235 -9.44 30.34 4.87
CA ARG A 235 -10.40 29.49 4.14
C ARG A 235 -9.75 28.64 3.06
N ARG A 236 -8.78 29.20 2.33
CA ARG A 236 -8.03 28.45 1.31
C ARG A 236 -7.28 27.28 1.94
N THR A 237 -6.63 27.53 3.06
CA THR A 237 -5.81 26.49 3.71
C THR A 237 -6.68 25.42 4.36
N THR A 238 -7.70 25.82 5.12
CA THR A 238 -8.69 24.90 5.70
C THR A 238 -9.49 24.13 4.63
N GLY A 239 -9.67 24.72 3.45
CA GLY A 239 -10.25 24.05 2.26
C GLY A 239 -9.33 23.03 1.57
N GLY A 240 -8.12 22.78 2.09
CA GLY A 240 -7.24 21.70 1.65
C GLY A 240 -6.04 22.13 0.79
N LEU A 241 -5.91 23.42 0.46
CA LEU A 241 -4.81 23.93 -0.37
C LEU A 241 -3.66 24.44 0.49
N PRO A 242 -2.39 24.17 0.15
CA PRO A 242 -1.29 24.70 0.94
C PRO A 242 -1.20 26.24 0.86
N PRO A 243 -0.65 26.90 1.89
CA PRO A 243 -0.37 28.33 1.84
C PRO A 243 0.63 28.65 0.73
N TRP A 244 0.52 29.84 0.14
CA TRP A 244 1.47 30.28 -0.88
C TRP A 244 2.75 30.83 -0.22
N PRO A 245 3.91 30.82 -0.91
CA PRO A 245 5.21 31.09 -0.27
C PRO A 245 5.32 32.44 0.45
N GLU A 246 4.68 33.50 -0.04
CA GLU A 246 4.81 34.86 0.52
C GLU A 246 3.66 35.25 1.47
N MET A 247 2.81 34.31 1.88
CA MET A 247 1.55 34.59 2.61
C MET A 247 1.77 35.40 3.90
N LEU A 248 2.63 34.96 4.82
CA LEU A 248 2.83 35.66 6.10
C LEU A 248 3.47 37.04 5.88
N LYS A 249 4.44 37.15 4.98
CA LYS A 249 5.04 38.45 4.63
C LYS A 249 4.03 39.42 4.02
N GLN A 250 3.09 38.94 3.21
CA GLN A 250 2.02 39.77 2.64
C GLN A 250 1.01 40.22 3.72
N LEU A 251 0.56 39.29 4.56
CA LEU A 251 -0.29 39.59 5.71
C LEU A 251 0.37 40.60 6.66
N GLY A 252 1.66 40.44 6.94
CA GLY A 252 2.41 41.35 7.82
C GLY A 252 2.54 42.77 7.27
N ARG A 253 2.65 42.93 5.95
CA ARG A 253 2.64 44.26 5.31
C ARG A 253 1.29 44.96 5.44
N LEU A 254 0.18 44.24 5.25
CA LEU A 254 -1.16 44.81 5.43
C LEU A 254 -1.48 45.07 6.90
N ALA A 255 -1.13 44.15 7.80
CA ALA A 255 -1.27 44.34 9.25
C ALA A 255 -0.56 45.61 9.73
N LYS A 256 0.69 45.81 9.30
CA LYS A 256 1.45 47.02 9.60
C LYS A 256 0.78 48.28 9.06
N SER A 257 0.22 48.23 7.85
CA SER A 257 -0.49 49.36 7.23
C SER A 257 -1.80 49.69 7.96
N ALA A 258 -2.42 48.68 8.58
CA ALA A 258 -3.61 48.81 9.42
C ALA A 258 -3.31 49.19 10.89
N GLY A 259 -2.04 49.38 11.26
CA GLY A 259 -1.63 49.68 12.64
C GLY A 259 -1.77 48.49 13.61
N LEU A 260 -1.87 47.26 13.10
CA LEU A 260 -1.93 46.04 13.90
C LEU A 260 -0.52 45.55 14.27
N ASP A 261 -0.42 44.84 15.40
CA ASP A 261 0.83 44.17 15.80
C ASP A 261 1.07 42.94 14.92
N VAL A 262 2.10 43.00 14.08
CA VAL A 262 2.40 41.96 13.08
C VAL A 262 2.64 40.60 13.73
N THR A 263 3.32 40.56 14.87
CA THR A 263 3.62 39.31 15.59
C THR A 263 2.34 38.64 16.10
N THR A 264 1.45 39.44 16.71
CA THR A 264 0.14 38.97 17.18
C THR A 264 -0.71 38.44 16.02
N GLU A 265 -0.73 39.13 14.89
CA GLU A 265 -1.50 38.70 13.73
C GLU A 265 -0.93 37.44 13.05
N HIS A 266 0.39 37.29 12.96
CA HIS A 266 1.02 36.05 12.48
C HIS A 266 0.71 34.87 13.42
N ARG A 267 0.77 35.08 14.73
CA ARG A 267 0.40 34.09 15.74
C ARG A 267 -1.05 33.61 15.54
N LEU A 268 -2.01 34.54 15.44
CA LEU A 268 -3.43 34.20 15.26
C LEU A 268 -3.67 33.38 13.98
N VAL A 269 -3.05 33.78 12.87
CA VAL A 269 -3.19 33.05 11.59
C VAL A 269 -2.59 31.64 11.67
N LEU A 270 -1.46 31.47 12.37
CA LEU A 270 -0.87 30.15 12.56
C LEU A 270 -1.72 29.28 13.50
N GLU A 271 -2.31 29.86 14.55
CA GLU A 271 -3.19 29.14 15.48
C GLU A 271 -4.44 28.59 14.75
N ASP A 272 -5.02 29.37 13.85
CA ASP A 272 -6.15 28.92 13.03
C ASP A 272 -5.79 27.78 12.05
N LEU A 273 -4.51 27.62 11.72
CA LEU A 273 -4.04 26.77 10.62
C LEU A 273 -3.21 25.55 11.04
N VAL A 274 -2.63 25.54 12.24
CA VAL A 274 -1.65 24.51 12.65
C VAL A 274 -2.23 23.09 12.64
N ASP A 275 -3.53 22.95 12.92
CA ASP A 275 -4.22 21.66 12.86
C ASP A 275 -4.66 21.25 11.46
N THR A 276 -4.53 22.14 10.46
CA THR A 276 -4.94 21.87 9.09
C THR A 276 -3.87 21.07 8.35
N PRO A 277 -4.17 19.86 7.81
CA PRO A 277 -3.18 19.05 7.09
C PRO A 277 -2.54 19.75 5.88
N ALA A 278 -3.28 20.67 5.24
CA ALA A 278 -2.78 21.43 4.10
C ALA A 278 -1.62 22.38 4.45
N LEU A 279 -1.55 22.90 5.68
CA LEU A 279 -0.43 23.72 6.13
C LEU A 279 0.88 22.93 6.09
N TRP A 280 0.86 21.69 6.56
CA TRP A 280 2.01 20.80 6.61
C TRP A 280 2.46 20.30 5.23
N ARG A 281 1.61 20.48 4.20
CA ARG A 281 1.96 20.26 2.79
C ARG A 281 2.52 21.52 2.10
N ALA A 282 2.74 22.61 2.83
CA ALA A 282 3.38 23.80 2.28
C ALA A 282 4.79 23.46 1.76
N ALA A 283 5.20 24.14 0.68
CA ALA A 283 6.56 24.00 0.18
C ALA A 283 7.58 24.44 1.24
N ASP A 284 8.74 23.80 1.31
CA ASP A 284 9.80 24.10 2.30
C ASP A 284 10.20 25.58 2.31
N THR A 285 10.13 26.24 1.15
CA THR A 285 10.41 27.68 1.00
C THR A 285 9.43 28.57 1.78
N PHE A 286 8.18 28.15 1.98
CA PHE A 286 7.22 28.86 2.84
C PHE A 286 7.74 28.95 4.28
N TRP A 287 8.26 27.85 4.82
CA TRP A 287 8.78 27.76 6.18
C TRP A 287 10.14 28.44 6.31
N THR A 288 11.11 28.02 5.49
CA THR A 288 12.50 28.45 5.58
C THR A 288 12.70 29.93 5.31
N ALA A 289 12.04 30.50 4.29
CA ALA A 289 12.20 31.91 3.91
C ALA A 289 11.56 32.89 4.91
N GLN A 290 10.66 32.41 5.77
CA GLN A 290 9.90 33.24 6.71
C GLN A 290 10.23 32.96 8.17
N ARG A 291 11.34 32.25 8.46
CA ARG A 291 11.79 31.91 9.83
C ARG A 291 11.78 33.12 10.77
N LYS A 292 12.25 34.29 10.32
CA LYS A 292 12.27 35.53 11.11
C LYS A 292 10.88 36.05 11.53
N LEU A 293 9.83 35.64 10.83
CA LEU A 293 8.44 35.95 11.15
C LEU A 293 7.83 34.87 12.06
N LEU A 294 8.20 33.61 11.83
CA LEU A 294 7.71 32.46 12.59
C LEU A 294 8.23 32.46 14.04
N VAL A 295 9.53 32.72 14.26
CA VAL A 295 10.14 32.65 15.60
C VAL A 295 9.40 33.53 16.62
N PRO A 296 9.21 34.85 16.40
CA PRO A 296 8.47 35.68 17.36
C PRO A 296 7.02 35.22 17.59
N ALA A 297 6.32 34.80 16.51
CA ALA A 297 4.93 34.37 16.59
C ALA A 297 4.75 33.09 17.41
N VAL A 298 5.65 32.12 17.23
CA VAL A 298 5.67 30.85 17.97
C VAL A 298 6.12 31.07 19.42
N THR A 299 7.17 31.86 19.65
CA THR A 299 7.63 32.20 21.02
C THR A 299 6.54 32.90 21.84
N ALA A 300 5.67 33.68 21.21
CA ALA A 300 4.57 34.37 21.87
C ALA A 300 3.36 33.47 22.23
N SER A 301 3.29 32.21 21.75
CA SER A 301 2.15 31.31 21.98
C SER A 301 2.54 29.95 22.53
N ALA A 302 2.12 29.66 23.76
CA ALA A 302 2.27 28.32 24.34
C ALA A 302 1.49 27.25 23.56
N VAL A 303 0.31 27.63 23.02
CA VAL A 303 -0.54 26.75 22.22
C VAL A 303 0.16 26.35 20.93
N LEU A 304 0.72 27.32 20.18
CA LEU A 304 1.47 27.00 18.96
C LEU A 304 2.68 26.12 19.22
N ARG A 305 3.42 26.37 20.31
CA ARG A 305 4.57 25.54 20.68
C ARG A 305 4.16 24.09 20.92
N GLN A 306 3.07 23.86 21.64
CA GLN A 306 2.55 22.51 21.87
C GLN A 306 2.04 21.85 20.59
N LEU A 307 1.28 22.57 19.76
CA LEU A 307 0.73 22.01 18.52
C LEU A 307 1.85 21.67 17.52
N LEU A 308 2.86 22.54 17.36
CA LEU A 308 3.99 22.25 16.47
C LEU A 308 4.79 21.01 16.89
N LEU A 309 4.97 20.79 18.21
CA LEU A 309 5.65 19.59 18.71
C LEU A 309 4.94 18.31 18.24
N TRP A 310 3.63 18.22 18.49
CA TRP A 310 2.89 16.99 18.22
C TRP A 310 2.55 16.80 16.74
N ARG A 311 2.32 17.89 16.00
CA ARG A 311 2.10 17.79 14.55
C ARG A 311 3.36 17.41 13.78
N LEU A 312 4.56 17.75 14.28
CA LEU A 312 5.81 17.29 13.69
C LEU A 312 5.96 15.75 13.80
N VAL A 313 5.41 15.12 14.84
CA VAL A 313 5.50 13.66 14.98
C VAL A 313 4.50 12.91 14.08
N ASP A 314 3.45 13.58 13.62
CA ASP A 314 2.42 13.03 12.72
C ASP A 314 2.83 13.01 11.23
N VAL A 315 3.91 13.69 10.86
CA VAL A 315 4.36 13.80 9.47
C VAL A 315 5.53 12.85 9.17
N PRO A 316 5.66 12.30 7.95
CA PRO A 316 6.82 11.49 7.55
C PRO A 316 8.16 12.24 7.75
N PRO A 317 9.29 11.53 7.91
CA PRO A 317 10.61 12.15 7.96
C PRO A 317 10.89 12.94 6.67
N SER A 318 11.57 14.08 6.79
CA SER A 318 11.88 14.96 5.65
C SER A 318 13.22 15.68 5.82
N ASP A 319 13.79 16.16 4.72
CA ASP A 319 15.03 16.98 4.74
C ASP A 319 14.87 18.27 5.57
N LEU A 320 13.63 18.70 5.85
CA LEU A 320 13.32 19.88 6.65
C LEU A 320 13.34 19.59 8.17
N ASP A 321 13.45 18.34 8.60
CA ASP A 321 13.38 17.98 10.03
C ASP A 321 14.51 18.61 10.87
N ALA A 322 15.71 18.73 10.29
CA ALA A 322 16.82 19.49 10.87
C ALA A 322 16.40 20.93 11.21
N TRP A 323 15.76 21.60 10.24
CA TRP A 323 15.29 22.97 10.38
C TRP A 323 14.17 23.10 11.42
N TRP A 324 13.24 22.13 11.46
CA TRP A 324 12.16 22.06 12.44
C TRP A 324 12.68 21.86 13.86
N CYS A 325 13.60 20.91 14.07
CA CYS A 325 14.23 20.69 15.37
C CYS A 325 14.92 21.97 15.85
N GLY A 326 15.67 22.65 14.98
CA GLY A 326 16.27 23.94 15.29
C GLY A 326 15.24 25.02 15.63
N LEU A 327 14.07 25.06 14.98
CA LEU A 327 13.00 26.00 15.30
C LEU A 327 12.39 25.73 16.68
N LEU A 328 12.15 24.46 17.02
CA LEU A 328 11.59 24.06 18.32
C LEU A 328 12.53 24.43 19.47
N VAL A 329 13.84 24.26 19.28
CA VAL A 329 14.87 24.70 20.23
C VAL A 329 14.88 26.23 20.36
N GLU A 330 14.97 26.96 19.24
CA GLU A 330 15.04 28.43 19.23
C GLU A 330 13.82 29.10 19.86
N THR A 331 12.63 28.50 19.71
CA THR A 331 11.37 29.06 20.22
C THR A 331 11.05 28.65 21.66
N GLY A 332 11.88 27.80 22.29
CA GLY A 332 11.61 27.25 23.62
C GLY A 332 10.41 26.31 23.65
N ALA A 333 10.07 25.66 22.53
CA ALA A 333 8.93 24.74 22.47
C ALA A 333 9.14 23.53 23.40
N LEU A 334 10.38 23.04 23.48
CA LEU A 334 10.76 21.90 24.32
C LEU A 334 10.51 22.13 25.81
N ASP A 335 10.46 23.38 26.29
CA ASP A 335 10.15 23.70 27.68
C ASP A 335 8.72 23.27 28.06
N GLY A 336 7.81 23.22 27.08
CA GLY A 336 6.45 22.75 27.26
C GLY A 336 6.33 21.24 27.51
N LEU A 337 7.41 20.46 27.32
CA LEU A 337 7.45 19.02 27.60
C LEU A 337 7.72 18.70 29.08
N GLY A 338 7.97 19.72 29.92
CA GLY A 338 8.44 19.55 31.31
C GLY A 338 7.53 20.13 32.41
N GLY A 339 6.23 20.34 32.20
CA GLY A 339 5.36 20.95 33.24
C GLY A 339 3.89 20.54 33.19
N GLY A 340 3.37 20.02 34.31
CA GLY A 340 1.96 19.65 34.52
C GLY A 340 1.76 18.15 34.83
N ALA A 341 0.49 17.71 34.94
CA ALA A 341 0.09 16.32 35.24
C ALA A 341 0.47 15.28 34.14
N GLY A 342 1.30 15.65 33.18
CA GLY A 342 1.81 14.81 32.09
C GLY A 342 3.27 14.42 32.31
N ALA A 343 3.59 13.81 33.46
CA ALA A 343 4.88 13.15 33.65
C ALA A 343 5.04 12.08 32.54
N GLY A 344 6.12 12.15 31.76
CA GLY A 344 6.38 11.23 30.64
C GLY A 344 6.21 11.84 29.23
N ALA A 345 5.61 13.03 29.09
CA ALA A 345 5.37 13.66 27.78
C ALA A 345 6.65 13.88 26.95
N ALA A 346 7.79 14.20 27.59
CA ALA A 346 9.08 14.34 26.91
C ALA A 346 9.58 13.02 26.30
N GLY A 347 9.44 11.91 27.03
CA GLY A 347 9.84 10.57 26.57
C GLY A 347 8.91 10.04 25.50
N GLU A 348 7.60 10.26 25.63
CA GLU A 348 6.59 9.92 24.62
C GLU A 348 6.82 10.69 23.31
N TRP A 349 7.07 12.00 23.41
CA TRP A 349 7.34 12.84 22.24
C TRP A 349 8.65 12.44 21.55
N LEU A 350 9.73 12.23 22.31
CA LEU A 350 11.01 11.78 21.75
C LEU A 350 10.87 10.40 21.08
N SER A 351 10.10 9.50 21.69
CA SER A 351 9.77 8.21 21.08
C SER A 351 9.04 8.41 19.75
N ALA A 352 7.95 9.17 19.73
CA ALA A 352 7.17 9.43 18.52
C ALA A 352 8.02 10.07 17.41
N LEU A 353 8.92 10.98 17.77
CA LEU A 353 9.85 11.61 16.82
C LEU A 353 10.87 10.60 16.25
N LEU A 354 11.49 9.77 17.08
CA LEU A 354 12.45 8.76 16.64
C LEU A 354 11.80 7.63 15.85
N CYS A 355 10.55 7.27 16.17
CA CYS A 355 9.78 6.27 15.44
C CYS A 355 9.55 6.63 13.96
N ARG A 356 9.56 7.94 13.61
CA ARG A 356 9.54 8.39 12.20
C ARG A 356 10.72 7.87 11.39
N TYR A 357 11.83 7.57 12.06
CA TYR A 357 13.07 7.05 11.48
C TYR A 357 13.22 5.54 11.69
N GLY A 358 12.17 4.85 12.15
CA GLY A 358 12.18 3.41 12.43
C GLY A 358 12.08 2.52 11.18
N ASP A 359 11.80 3.07 10.00
CA ASP A 359 11.80 2.31 8.74
C ASP A 359 13.25 2.01 8.31
N VAL A 360 13.50 0.81 7.78
CA VAL A 360 14.82 0.41 7.26
C VAL A 360 15.32 1.29 6.12
N SER A 361 14.40 1.87 5.36
CA SER A 361 14.65 2.79 4.25
C SER A 361 14.66 4.27 4.66
N ALA A 362 14.37 4.58 5.93
CA ALA A 362 14.38 5.95 6.42
C ALA A 362 15.79 6.57 6.33
N PRO A 363 15.90 7.89 6.10
CA PRO A 363 17.19 8.57 6.15
C PRO A 363 17.84 8.47 7.53
N ALA A 364 19.12 8.85 7.63
CA ALA A 364 19.79 9.00 8.91
C ALA A 364 19.15 10.11 9.75
N VAL A 365 19.17 9.94 11.07
CA VAL A 365 18.62 10.95 11.99
C VAL A 365 19.45 12.25 11.91
N PRO A 366 18.83 13.42 11.67
CA PRO A 366 19.56 14.68 11.52
C PRO A 366 20.31 15.11 12.79
N GLY A 367 21.41 15.85 12.60
CA GLY A 367 22.27 16.32 13.71
C GLY A 367 21.54 17.14 14.77
N GLU A 368 20.60 18.00 14.37
CA GLU A 368 19.80 18.81 15.28
C GLU A 368 18.88 17.95 16.17
N LEU A 369 18.40 16.82 15.64
CA LEU A 369 17.61 15.85 16.40
C LEU A 369 18.50 15.05 17.36
N LEU A 370 19.72 14.67 16.93
CA LEU A 370 20.71 13.97 17.76
C LEU A 370 21.15 14.76 19.01
N CYS A 371 20.93 16.08 19.03
CA CYS A 371 21.18 16.93 20.20
C CYS A 371 20.03 16.92 21.23
N LEU A 372 18.82 16.51 20.84
CA LEU A 372 17.64 16.57 21.69
C LEU A 372 17.69 15.67 22.92
N PRO A 373 18.26 14.44 22.90
CA PRO A 373 18.35 13.62 24.11
C PRO A 373 19.06 14.33 25.27
N GLY A 374 20.18 15.03 25.00
CA GLY A 374 20.89 15.79 26.02
C GLY A 374 20.12 17.01 26.53
N LEU A 375 19.25 17.61 25.71
CA LEU A 375 18.37 18.69 26.15
C LEU A 375 17.18 18.20 26.96
N LEU A 376 16.70 16.97 26.71
CA LEU A 376 15.48 16.43 27.31
C LEU A 376 15.73 15.50 28.50
N ALA A 377 16.97 15.06 28.74
CA ALA A 377 17.32 14.11 29.80
C ALA A 377 16.70 14.45 31.16
N ASP A 378 16.91 15.67 31.66
CA ASP A 378 16.36 16.12 32.95
C ASP A 378 14.81 16.20 33.01
N ARG A 379 14.14 16.11 31.84
CA ARG A 379 12.68 16.14 31.71
C ARG A 379 12.06 14.75 31.52
N ILE A 380 12.88 13.71 31.33
CA ILE A 380 12.45 12.32 31.19
C ILE A 380 12.75 11.65 32.53
N PRO A 381 11.73 11.33 33.35
CA PRO A 381 11.97 10.73 34.65
C PRO A 381 12.50 9.30 34.50
N ASP A 382 13.39 8.88 35.40
CA ASP A 382 14.00 7.54 35.40
C ASP A 382 12.96 6.41 35.52
N ASP A 383 11.82 6.68 36.18
CA ASP A 383 10.67 5.78 36.33
C ASP A 383 9.59 5.95 35.24
N GLY A 384 9.85 6.82 34.25
CA GLY A 384 8.96 7.05 33.11
C GLY A 384 8.99 5.94 32.07
N ALA A 385 8.07 6.03 31.10
CA ALA A 385 8.08 5.11 29.95
C ALA A 385 9.38 5.28 29.14
N PRO A 386 10.12 4.19 28.86
CA PRO A 386 11.39 4.26 28.15
C PRO A 386 11.20 4.64 26.68
N VAL A 387 12.18 5.36 26.12
CA VAL A 387 12.17 5.86 24.75
C VAL A 387 12.24 4.72 23.74
N ARG A 388 11.43 4.80 22.68
CA ARG A 388 11.30 3.80 21.61
C ARG A 388 11.75 4.34 20.26
N PHE A 389 12.26 3.45 19.40
CA PHE A 389 12.75 3.74 18.04
C PHE A 389 11.86 3.16 16.93
N GLY A 390 10.70 2.59 17.25
CA GLY A 390 9.75 2.02 16.29
C GLY A 390 8.30 2.20 16.72
N SER A 391 7.41 2.44 15.75
CA SER A 391 5.98 2.74 15.94
C SER A 391 5.10 1.50 16.10
N GLY A 392 5.64 0.32 15.82
CA GLY A 392 4.92 -0.96 15.85
C GLY A 392 4.86 -1.61 17.22
N ALA A 393 4.00 -2.63 17.34
CA ALA A 393 4.08 -3.58 18.44
C ALA A 393 5.51 -4.16 18.50
N PRO A 394 6.00 -4.58 19.68
CA PRO A 394 7.23 -5.36 19.76
C PRO A 394 7.10 -6.51 18.74
N GLY A 395 8.00 -6.64 17.77
CA GLY A 395 7.92 -7.69 16.74
C GLY A 395 7.86 -7.20 15.30
N ASP A 396 7.53 -5.93 15.03
CA ASP A 396 7.71 -5.37 13.69
C ASP A 396 9.20 -5.10 13.41
N TYR A 397 9.65 -5.36 12.18
CA TYR A 397 11.02 -5.01 11.75
C TYR A 397 11.23 -3.51 11.93
N CYS A 398 12.06 -3.12 12.90
CA CYS A 398 12.39 -1.71 13.16
C CYS A 398 13.89 -1.46 12.98
N GLY A 399 14.21 -0.45 12.17
CA GLY A 399 15.56 0.06 11.98
C GLY A 399 15.88 1.12 13.03
N ILE A 400 16.68 0.77 14.03
CA ILE A 400 17.17 1.67 15.08
C ILE A 400 18.39 2.42 14.54
N ASP A 401 18.34 3.75 14.47
CA ASP A 401 19.53 4.55 14.17
C ASP A 401 20.53 4.44 15.34
N ALA A 402 21.69 3.83 15.09
CA ALA A 402 22.68 3.54 16.11
C ALA A 402 23.29 4.81 16.71
N VAL A 403 23.38 5.90 15.93
CA VAL A 403 23.91 7.18 16.43
C VAL A 403 22.91 7.80 17.39
N ALA A 404 21.63 7.82 17.04
CA ALA A 404 20.57 8.32 17.92
C ALA A 404 20.42 7.47 19.20
N LEU A 405 20.56 6.15 19.09
CA LEU A 405 20.59 5.24 20.24
C LEU A 405 21.72 5.62 21.22
N VAL A 406 22.95 5.72 20.72
CA VAL A 406 24.10 6.06 21.57
C VAL A 406 23.93 7.43 22.21
N ARG A 407 23.38 8.43 21.49
CA ARG A 407 23.08 9.75 22.07
C ARG A 407 22.06 9.70 23.21
N CYS A 408 21.05 8.83 23.12
CA CYS A 408 20.12 8.63 24.23
C CYS A 408 20.81 8.01 25.44
N LEU A 409 21.61 6.95 25.22
CA LEU A 409 22.35 6.28 26.30
C LEU A 409 23.39 7.21 26.97
N GLU A 410 24.14 7.99 26.18
CA GLU A 410 25.10 8.99 26.69
C GLU A 410 24.43 10.10 27.50
N ALA A 411 23.20 10.48 27.13
CA ALA A 411 22.41 11.48 27.85
C ALA A 411 21.70 10.92 29.10
N GLY A 412 21.80 9.61 29.37
CA GLY A 412 21.11 8.96 30.48
C GLY A 412 19.60 8.77 30.25
N VAL A 413 19.12 8.91 29.02
CA VAL A 413 17.70 8.71 28.68
C VAL A 413 17.37 7.21 28.72
N PRO A 414 16.36 6.77 29.48
CA PRO A 414 15.93 5.36 29.49
C PRO A 414 15.48 4.94 28.08
N VAL A 415 16.07 3.89 27.52
CA VAL A 415 15.73 3.34 26.20
C VAL A 415 15.12 1.95 26.36
N ALA A 416 14.04 1.69 25.62
CA ALA A 416 13.35 0.41 25.63
C ALA A 416 14.21 -0.69 25.02
N ASP A 417 14.02 -1.92 25.49
CA ASP A 417 14.73 -3.08 24.95
C ASP A 417 14.36 -3.30 23.47
N PRO A 418 15.34 -3.69 22.63
CA PRO A 418 15.09 -3.88 21.21
C PRO A 418 14.18 -5.08 20.98
N GLY A 419 13.21 -4.92 20.07
CA GLY A 419 12.37 -6.03 19.62
C GLY A 419 13.17 -7.11 18.88
N PRO A 420 12.61 -8.32 18.71
CA PRO A 420 13.30 -9.46 18.09
C PRO A 420 13.66 -9.21 16.61
N GLY A 421 12.86 -8.42 15.90
CA GLY A 421 13.11 -7.98 14.52
C GLY A 421 13.95 -6.70 14.40
N ALA A 422 14.42 -6.12 15.51
CA ALA A 422 15.19 -4.89 15.47
C ALA A 422 16.54 -5.09 14.78
N VAL A 423 16.94 -4.08 14.01
CA VAL A 423 18.26 -3.97 13.37
C VAL A 423 18.82 -2.59 13.65
N LEU A 424 20.13 -2.49 13.82
CA LEU A 424 20.84 -1.22 13.92
C LEU A 424 21.18 -0.72 12.52
N ARG A 425 20.98 0.58 12.28
CA ARG A 425 21.33 1.31 11.06
C ARG A 425 22.35 2.39 11.38
N ASN A 426 23.08 2.84 10.36
CA ASN A 426 24.05 3.94 10.47
C ASN A 426 25.16 3.68 11.51
N TRP A 427 25.38 2.41 11.90
CA TRP A 427 26.44 2.03 12.84
C TRP A 427 27.82 2.07 12.17
N GLU A 428 27.87 2.11 10.84
CA GLU A 428 29.07 2.26 10.04
C GLU A 428 29.78 3.59 10.31
N GLY A 429 29.06 4.59 10.81
CA GLY A 429 29.62 5.89 11.22
C GLY A 429 30.49 5.83 12.48
N PHE A 430 30.43 4.76 13.27
CA PHE A 430 31.25 4.61 14.48
C PHE A 430 32.68 4.19 14.17
N ASP A 431 33.61 4.68 14.98
CA ASP A 431 34.97 4.15 15.05
C ASP A 431 35.02 2.82 15.81
N ASP A 432 36.20 2.21 15.85
CA ASP A 432 36.40 0.93 16.53
C ASP A 432 36.13 1.00 18.05
N ALA A 433 36.25 2.16 18.69
CA ALA A 433 35.96 2.31 20.11
C ALA A 433 34.45 2.30 20.36
N GLY A 434 33.69 3.08 19.57
CA GLY A 434 32.23 3.11 19.62
C GLY A 434 31.59 1.76 19.30
N LEU A 435 32.11 1.06 18.28
CA LEU A 435 31.64 -0.30 17.94
C LEU A 435 31.89 -1.30 19.07
N ARG A 436 33.04 -1.23 19.75
CA ARG A 436 33.30 -2.11 20.91
C ARG A 436 32.35 -1.81 22.07
N ALA A 437 32.07 -0.54 22.34
CA ALA A 437 31.13 -0.16 23.38
C ALA A 437 29.72 -0.70 23.09
N LEU A 438 29.27 -0.57 21.84
CA LEU A 438 27.96 -1.07 21.40
C LEU A 438 27.87 -2.60 21.40
N LEU A 439 28.95 -3.31 21.02
CA LEU A 439 29.02 -4.77 21.11
C LEU A 439 29.06 -5.28 22.56
N ALA A 440 29.58 -4.49 23.50
CA ALA A 440 29.64 -4.84 24.91
C ALA A 440 28.31 -4.61 25.65
N ASP A 441 27.38 -3.86 25.06
CA ASP A 441 26.02 -3.68 25.60
C ASP A 441 25.23 -5.00 25.51
N GLU A 442 24.72 -5.49 26.63
CA GLU A 442 24.01 -6.79 26.70
C GLU A 442 22.72 -6.79 25.85
N ARG A 443 22.09 -5.63 25.66
CA ARG A 443 20.82 -5.50 24.93
C ARG A 443 21.06 -5.26 23.45
N PHE A 444 21.98 -4.36 23.11
CA PHE A 444 22.19 -3.89 21.74
C PHE A 444 23.36 -4.57 21.01
N GLY A 445 24.27 -5.22 21.72
CA GLY A 445 25.36 -5.99 21.12
C GLY A 445 24.87 -7.13 20.21
N PRO A 446 23.90 -7.96 20.65
CA PRO A 446 23.28 -8.97 19.79
C PRO A 446 22.55 -8.37 18.58
N VAL A 447 21.95 -7.19 18.71
CA VAL A 447 21.27 -6.48 17.60
C VAL A 447 22.30 -6.04 16.57
N LEU A 448 23.41 -5.42 17.00
CA LEU A 448 24.52 -5.06 16.12
C LEU A 448 25.05 -6.29 15.38
N ALA A 449 25.30 -7.40 16.09
CA ALA A 449 25.81 -8.62 15.49
C ALA A 449 24.91 -9.17 14.37
N ARG A 450 23.58 -9.09 14.54
CA ARG A 450 22.60 -9.46 13.49
C ARG A 450 22.50 -8.44 12.35
N SER A 451 22.85 -7.18 12.60
CA SER A 451 22.74 -6.08 11.64
C SER A 451 23.94 -5.99 10.69
N VAL A 452 25.12 -6.38 11.18
CA VAL A 452 26.37 -6.43 10.40
C VAL A 452 26.21 -7.16 9.04
N PRO A 453 25.64 -8.37 8.97
CA PRO A 453 25.44 -9.05 7.68
C PRO A 453 24.28 -8.50 6.83
N GLN A 454 23.39 -7.69 7.39
CA GLN A 454 22.26 -7.09 6.65
C GLN A 454 22.62 -5.76 5.98
N GLY A 455 23.61 -5.04 6.51
CA GLY A 455 24.11 -3.78 5.92
C GLY A 455 25.10 -3.96 4.77
N ALA A 456 25.59 -5.18 4.53
CA ALA A 456 26.52 -5.51 3.46
C ALA A 456 25.77 -6.11 2.26
N TYR A 457 25.20 -5.25 1.42
CA TYR A 457 24.50 -5.67 0.19
C TYR A 457 25.48 -5.95 -0.96
N ASP A 458 26.74 -5.53 -0.84
CA ASP A 458 27.81 -5.78 -1.82
C ASP A 458 29.10 -6.35 -1.18
N HIS A 459 29.85 -7.13 -1.96
CA HIS A 459 31.10 -7.79 -1.57
C HIS A 459 32.21 -6.81 -1.16
N GLU A 460 32.22 -5.57 -1.68
CA GLU A 460 33.19 -4.55 -1.28
C GLU A 460 32.95 -4.03 0.15
N GLU A 461 31.70 -4.00 0.60
CA GLU A 461 31.33 -3.55 1.94
C GLU A 461 31.84 -4.52 3.01
N PHE A 462 31.69 -5.83 2.80
CA PHE A 462 32.19 -6.85 3.73
C PHE A 462 33.71 -6.75 3.95
N ARG A 463 34.49 -6.38 2.92
CA ARG A 463 35.93 -6.14 3.04
C ARG A 463 36.23 -4.97 3.97
N GLY A 464 35.49 -3.87 3.82
CA GLY A 464 35.60 -2.71 4.71
C GLY A 464 35.30 -3.08 6.17
N LEU A 465 34.33 -3.97 6.38
CA LEU A 465 33.95 -4.46 7.71
C LEU A 465 35.02 -5.36 8.34
N TRP A 466 35.65 -6.27 7.58
CA TRP A 466 36.72 -7.13 8.09
C TRP A 466 37.97 -6.34 8.54
N GLY A 467 38.18 -5.16 7.95
CA GLY A 467 39.21 -4.21 8.36
C GLY A 467 38.97 -3.57 9.73
N ARG A 468 37.72 -3.54 10.23
CA ARG A 468 37.38 -2.96 11.54
C ARG A 468 37.68 -3.96 12.65
N GLN A 469 38.62 -3.64 13.54
CA GLN A 469 39.10 -4.58 14.55
C GLN A 469 37.97 -4.97 15.52
N ALA A 470 37.05 -4.04 15.81
CA ALA A 470 35.93 -4.26 16.71
C ALA A 470 34.96 -5.36 16.23
N LEU A 471 34.75 -5.48 14.90
CA LEU A 471 33.77 -6.41 14.32
C LEU A 471 34.35 -7.80 14.05
N ARG A 472 35.68 -7.97 14.08
CA ARG A 472 36.35 -9.24 13.78
C ARG A 472 35.78 -10.45 14.56
N PRO A 473 35.45 -10.38 15.86
CA PRO A 473 34.84 -11.50 16.57
C PRO A 473 33.49 -11.93 15.99
N VAL A 474 32.60 -10.97 15.72
CA VAL A 474 31.28 -11.22 15.13
C VAL A 474 31.41 -11.79 13.72
N LEU A 475 32.27 -11.19 12.89
CA LEU A 475 32.51 -11.64 11.52
C LEU A 475 33.08 -13.07 11.49
N ARG A 476 33.95 -13.42 12.44
CA ARG A 476 34.47 -14.79 12.60
C ARG A 476 33.37 -15.78 12.95
N GLU A 477 32.47 -15.43 13.86
CA GLU A 477 31.32 -16.27 14.21
C GLU A 477 30.39 -16.49 13.01
N ILE A 478 30.13 -15.45 12.21
CA ILE A 478 29.35 -15.55 10.98
C ILE A 478 30.01 -16.51 9.98
N VAL A 479 31.33 -16.39 9.76
CA VAL A 479 32.09 -17.31 8.90
C VAL A 479 32.03 -18.73 9.44
N ASP A 480 32.26 -18.91 10.74
CA ASP A 480 32.29 -20.22 11.39
C ASP A 480 30.92 -20.92 11.32
N GLY A 481 29.83 -20.16 11.52
CA GLY A 481 28.47 -20.64 11.35
C GLY A 481 28.14 -21.06 9.91
N ASN A 482 28.60 -20.31 8.91
CA ASN A 482 28.43 -20.69 7.50
C ASN A 482 29.25 -21.93 7.13
N VAL A 483 30.48 -22.07 7.62
CA VAL A 483 31.27 -23.29 7.43
C VAL A 483 30.59 -24.50 8.07
N LEU A 484 30.02 -24.34 9.27
CA LEU A 484 29.29 -25.40 9.95
C LEU A 484 28.04 -25.83 9.16
N ARG A 485 27.25 -24.87 8.65
CA ARG A 485 26.07 -25.14 7.81
C ARG A 485 26.45 -25.83 6.49
N ALA A 486 27.53 -25.39 5.84
CA ALA A 486 28.07 -26.03 4.63
C ALA A 486 28.48 -27.50 4.87
N ARG A 487 28.98 -27.82 6.07
CA ARG A 487 29.43 -29.17 6.44
C ARG A 487 28.32 -30.10 6.91
N SER A 488 27.39 -29.61 7.71
CA SER A 488 26.52 -30.46 8.53
C SER A 488 25.04 -30.13 8.42
N GLY A 489 24.69 -29.06 7.70
CA GLY A 489 23.31 -28.63 7.61
C GLY A 489 22.48 -29.42 6.61
N GLY A 490 21.26 -28.94 6.32
CA GLY A 490 20.49 -29.43 5.18
C GLY A 490 21.12 -29.00 3.84
N LEU A 491 20.70 -29.61 2.72
CA LEU A 491 21.31 -29.34 1.41
C LEU A 491 21.10 -27.89 0.96
N THR A 492 19.93 -27.32 1.22
CA THR A 492 19.66 -25.89 0.99
C THR A 492 20.45 -24.99 1.94
N ALA A 493 20.53 -25.34 3.23
CA ALA A 493 21.37 -24.61 4.20
C ALA A 493 22.84 -24.57 3.76
N ALA A 494 23.37 -25.71 3.33
CA ALA A 494 24.72 -25.85 2.83
C ALA A 494 24.94 -25.05 1.54
N GLY A 495 23.98 -25.07 0.62
CA GLY A 495 24.02 -24.28 -0.61
C GLY A 495 24.03 -22.77 -0.37
N HIS A 496 23.17 -22.27 0.53
CA HIS A 496 23.15 -20.87 0.93
C HIS A 496 24.46 -20.46 1.61
N ALA A 497 24.96 -21.30 2.52
CA ALA A 497 26.22 -21.04 3.21
C ALA A 497 27.42 -21.03 2.25
N LEU A 498 27.51 -21.98 1.32
CA LEU A 498 28.56 -22.03 0.30
C LEU A 498 28.53 -20.83 -0.63
N ARG A 499 27.32 -20.41 -1.07
CA ARG A 499 27.15 -19.18 -1.85
C ARG A 499 27.66 -17.98 -1.07
N TRP A 500 27.22 -17.81 0.17
CA TRP A 500 27.68 -16.74 1.04
C TRP A 500 29.20 -16.75 1.23
N LEU A 501 29.80 -17.92 1.47
CA LEU A 501 31.25 -18.07 1.61
C LEU A 501 32.00 -17.72 0.32
N GLU A 502 31.49 -18.11 -0.85
CA GLU A 502 32.10 -17.74 -2.13
C GLU A 502 31.98 -16.24 -2.40
N ASP A 503 30.86 -15.65 -2.05
CA ASP A 503 30.59 -14.24 -2.26
C ASP A 503 31.47 -13.38 -1.35
N ASN A 504 31.73 -13.81 -0.11
CA ASN A 504 32.39 -12.98 0.91
C ASN A 504 33.85 -13.34 1.23
N LEU A 505 34.27 -14.61 1.17
CA LEU A 505 35.64 -14.98 1.54
C LEU A 505 36.66 -14.61 0.47
N ARG A 506 37.83 -14.14 0.91
CA ARG A 506 38.99 -13.74 0.09
C ARG A 506 40.30 -14.32 0.66
N SER A 507 41.36 -14.33 -0.15
CA SER A 507 42.63 -14.99 0.20
C SER A 507 43.39 -14.29 1.34
N ASP A 508 43.32 -12.97 1.43
CA ASP A 508 43.89 -12.16 2.51
C ASP A 508 43.32 -12.54 3.88
N MET A 509 42.03 -12.89 3.96
CA MET A 509 41.38 -13.36 5.20
C MET A 509 41.95 -14.70 5.71
N LEU A 510 42.54 -15.52 4.83
CA LEU A 510 43.23 -16.75 5.26
C LEU A 510 44.52 -16.46 6.04
N THR A 511 45.14 -15.29 5.84
CA THR A 511 46.30 -14.86 6.62
C THR A 511 45.93 -14.67 8.09
N ASP A 512 44.76 -14.07 8.34
CA ASP A 512 44.21 -13.86 9.69
C ASP A 512 43.59 -15.13 10.29
N ARG A 513 43.28 -16.14 9.47
CA ARG A 513 42.61 -17.40 9.83
C ARG A 513 43.16 -18.60 9.02
N PRO A 514 44.37 -19.09 9.32
CA PRO A 514 44.96 -20.21 8.56
C PRO A 514 44.19 -21.52 8.76
N ASP A 515 43.44 -21.67 9.86
CA ASP A 515 42.57 -22.83 10.13
C ASP A 515 41.38 -22.93 9.15
N LEU A 516 40.97 -21.80 8.56
CA LEU A 516 39.81 -21.75 7.67
C LEU A 516 40.04 -22.56 6.40
N ALA A 517 41.24 -22.54 5.82
CA ALA A 517 41.57 -23.35 4.65
C ALA A 517 41.39 -24.84 4.95
N ALA A 518 41.91 -25.33 6.09
CA ALA A 518 41.76 -26.71 6.52
C ALA A 518 40.28 -27.08 6.77
N ARG A 519 39.48 -26.15 7.28
CA ARG A 519 38.04 -26.33 7.52
C ARG A 519 37.19 -26.19 6.26
N LEU A 520 37.70 -25.64 5.17
CA LEU A 520 37.06 -25.67 3.86
C LEU A 520 37.48 -26.89 3.03
N THR A 521 38.58 -27.55 3.39
CA THR A 521 39.00 -28.82 2.76
C THR A 521 37.98 -29.92 3.02
N GLY A 522 37.56 -30.60 1.95
CA GLY A 522 36.68 -31.78 2.05
C GLY A 522 35.23 -31.45 2.38
N LEU A 523 34.71 -30.30 1.91
CA LEU A 523 33.26 -30.08 1.83
C LEU A 523 32.69 -31.03 0.75
N ASP A 524 32.41 -32.27 1.15
CA ASP A 524 32.00 -33.37 0.25
C ASP A 524 30.47 -33.46 0.05
N LEU A 525 29.71 -32.67 0.80
CA LEU A 525 28.24 -32.61 0.79
C LEU A 525 27.56 -33.96 1.12
N VAL A 526 28.30 -34.94 1.67
CA VAL A 526 27.77 -36.26 2.06
C VAL A 526 26.76 -36.11 3.21
N THR A 527 27.16 -35.47 4.31
CA THR A 527 26.26 -35.27 5.47
C THR A 527 25.04 -34.41 5.11
N PRO A 528 25.17 -33.27 4.39
CA PRO A 528 24.01 -32.48 4.00
C PRO A 528 23.01 -33.19 3.10
N LEU A 529 23.50 -33.95 2.12
CA LEU A 529 22.64 -34.75 1.25
C LEU A 529 21.96 -35.89 2.03
N ALA A 530 22.71 -36.61 2.87
CA ALA A 530 22.16 -37.69 3.69
C ALA A 530 21.06 -37.19 4.63
N ARG A 531 21.29 -36.07 5.33
CA ARG A 531 20.29 -35.46 6.21
C ARG A 531 19.04 -35.05 5.44
N THR A 532 19.20 -34.45 4.27
CA THR A 532 18.08 -34.00 3.43
C THR A 532 17.22 -35.17 2.94
N LEU A 533 17.84 -36.23 2.41
CA LEU A 533 17.12 -37.41 1.93
C LEU A 533 16.44 -38.18 3.09
N ARG A 534 17.11 -38.30 4.26
CA ARG A 534 16.53 -38.95 5.45
C ARG A 534 15.47 -38.11 6.16
N ALA A 535 15.47 -36.79 5.99
CA ALA A 535 14.41 -35.89 6.46
C ALA A 535 13.20 -35.92 5.50
N GLY A 536 13.48 -36.12 4.21
CA GLY A 536 12.53 -36.44 3.15
C GLY A 536 12.30 -35.30 2.21
N ILE A 537 11.99 -35.61 0.96
CA ILE A 537 11.93 -34.68 -0.17
C ILE A 537 10.53 -34.63 -0.77
N LEU A 538 10.20 -33.53 -1.46
CA LEU A 538 8.88 -33.36 -2.10
C LEU A 538 8.53 -34.50 -3.05
N ASP A 539 9.52 -35.04 -3.78
CA ASP A 539 9.32 -36.09 -4.79
C ASP A 539 8.97 -37.47 -4.22
N GLU A 540 8.93 -37.63 -2.90
CA GLU A 540 8.30 -38.80 -2.25
C GLU A 540 6.76 -38.75 -2.33
N LEU A 541 6.22 -37.54 -2.54
CA LEU A 541 4.81 -37.24 -2.62
C LEU A 541 4.43 -36.85 -4.05
N GLY A 542 3.19 -37.14 -4.44
CA GLY A 542 2.72 -36.89 -5.80
C GLY A 542 1.21 -36.79 -5.91
N TRP A 543 0.75 -36.13 -6.97
CA TRP A 543 -0.67 -36.06 -7.31
C TRP A 543 -0.82 -36.48 -8.77
N ALA A 544 -1.34 -37.68 -9.00
CA ALA A 544 -1.36 -38.31 -10.32
C ALA A 544 -2.02 -37.42 -11.39
N ALA A 545 -3.16 -36.79 -11.07
CA ALA A 545 -3.84 -35.90 -11.99
C ALA A 545 -3.00 -34.66 -12.39
N LEU A 546 -2.20 -34.15 -11.45
CA LEU A 546 -1.25 -33.07 -11.71
C LEU A 546 -0.09 -33.53 -12.59
N ASP A 547 0.48 -34.69 -12.30
CA ASP A 547 1.58 -35.25 -13.11
C ASP A 547 1.13 -35.51 -14.56
N GLU A 548 -0.08 -36.06 -14.75
CA GLU A 548 -0.68 -36.28 -16.06
C GLU A 548 -0.94 -34.95 -16.81
N ALA A 549 -1.55 -33.97 -16.13
CA ALA A 549 -1.80 -32.66 -16.72
C ALA A 549 -0.49 -31.93 -17.10
N ALA A 550 0.53 -31.99 -16.24
CA ALA A 550 1.84 -31.40 -16.49
C ALA A 550 2.62 -32.12 -17.60
N ALA A 551 2.40 -33.42 -17.81
CA ALA A 551 3.00 -34.18 -18.91
C ALA A 551 2.42 -33.78 -20.28
N GLU A 552 1.17 -33.33 -20.32
CA GLU A 552 0.53 -32.83 -21.56
C GLU A 552 0.99 -31.45 -22.00
N MET A 553 1.62 -30.66 -21.12
CA MET A 553 2.09 -29.33 -21.43
C MET A 553 3.28 -29.40 -22.39
N LYS A 554 3.03 -28.98 -23.64
CA LYS A 554 3.99 -29.01 -24.76
C LYS A 554 4.75 -27.70 -24.88
N GLY A 555 4.21 -26.60 -24.34
CA GLY A 555 4.92 -25.34 -24.25
C GLY A 555 6.21 -25.47 -23.43
N GLY A 556 7.27 -24.80 -23.86
CA GLY A 556 8.48 -24.65 -23.06
C GLY A 556 8.24 -23.95 -21.71
N ARG A 557 7.10 -23.25 -21.56
CA ARG A 557 6.62 -22.65 -20.30
C ARG A 557 5.17 -23.05 -20.03
N PHE A 558 4.89 -23.44 -18.80
CA PHE A 558 3.55 -23.80 -18.31
C PHE A 558 3.45 -23.48 -16.82
N TRP A 559 2.24 -23.23 -16.35
CA TRP A 559 1.92 -22.63 -15.05
C TRP A 559 0.71 -23.30 -14.41
N CYS A 560 0.45 -22.96 -13.16
CA CYS A 560 -0.80 -23.32 -12.50
C CYS A 560 -1.50 -22.14 -11.80
N ARG A 561 -2.83 -22.20 -11.70
CA ARG A 561 -3.69 -21.20 -11.04
C ARG A 561 -4.72 -21.84 -10.13
N ALA A 562 -4.88 -21.25 -8.95
CA ALA A 562 -5.75 -21.77 -7.89
C ALA A 562 -7.20 -21.28 -8.03
N SER A 563 -8.14 -22.22 -7.88
CA SER A 563 -9.58 -22.00 -7.66
C SER A 563 -10.09 -23.10 -6.71
N TRP A 564 -9.63 -23.05 -5.45
CA TRP A 564 -9.76 -24.14 -4.48
C TRP A 564 -11.16 -24.76 -4.46
N PRO A 565 -11.29 -26.11 -4.56
CA PRO A 565 -10.20 -27.11 -4.61
C PRO A 565 -9.66 -27.45 -6.01
N VAL A 566 -10.01 -26.69 -7.05
CA VAL A 566 -9.60 -26.95 -8.44
C VAL A 566 -8.28 -26.22 -8.76
N LEU A 567 -7.33 -26.96 -9.34
CA LEU A 567 -6.10 -26.40 -9.90
C LEU A 567 -6.23 -26.34 -11.42
N THR A 568 -5.95 -25.18 -12.01
CA THR A 568 -5.83 -25.05 -13.47
C THR A 568 -4.36 -25.15 -13.84
N VAL A 569 -3.97 -26.15 -14.63
CA VAL A 569 -2.65 -26.31 -15.25
C VAL A 569 -2.73 -25.82 -16.68
N HIS A 570 -1.85 -24.92 -17.10
CA HIS A 570 -1.94 -24.36 -18.45
C HIS A 570 -0.59 -23.95 -19.06
N ASP A 571 -0.52 -23.97 -20.38
CA ASP A 571 0.54 -23.34 -21.17
C ASP A 571 -0.07 -22.27 -22.10
N ARG A 572 0.68 -21.83 -23.13
CA ARG A 572 0.17 -20.85 -24.11
C ARG A 572 -0.92 -21.40 -25.04
N GLY A 573 -1.06 -22.71 -25.15
CA GLY A 573 -1.96 -23.37 -26.09
C GLY A 573 -3.14 -24.09 -25.44
N LYS A 574 -3.03 -24.53 -24.19
CA LYS A 574 -4.05 -25.34 -23.49
C LYS A 574 -4.14 -25.00 -22.01
N ALA A 575 -5.35 -25.07 -21.45
CA ALA A 575 -5.64 -25.14 -20.02
C ALA A 575 -6.34 -26.47 -19.67
N VAL A 576 -6.04 -27.00 -18.49
CA VAL A 576 -6.64 -28.21 -17.91
C VAL A 576 -7.01 -27.91 -16.47
N ALA A 577 -8.27 -28.13 -16.10
CA ALA A 577 -8.72 -28.05 -14.71
C ALA A 577 -8.71 -29.46 -14.09
N ILE A 578 -8.08 -29.59 -12.93
CA ILE A 578 -8.02 -30.81 -12.14
C ILE A 578 -8.52 -30.56 -10.72
N ASP A 579 -9.28 -31.50 -10.18
CA ASP A 579 -9.70 -31.56 -8.79
C ASP A 579 -9.12 -32.82 -8.12
N PRO A 580 -9.35 -33.05 -6.81
CA PRO A 580 -8.83 -34.25 -6.14
C PRO A 580 -9.24 -35.59 -6.79
N GLY A 581 -10.36 -35.62 -7.53
CA GLY A 581 -10.86 -36.79 -8.26
C GLY A 581 -10.27 -36.97 -9.66
N GLY A 582 -9.64 -35.94 -10.23
CA GLY A 582 -8.96 -36.02 -11.53
C GLY A 582 -9.21 -34.82 -12.44
N ARG A 583 -9.11 -35.03 -13.75
CA ARG A 583 -9.45 -34.01 -14.75
C ARG A 583 -10.95 -33.76 -14.78
N ILE A 584 -11.35 -32.49 -14.74
CA ILE A 584 -12.75 -32.07 -14.83
C ILE A 584 -13.08 -31.22 -16.06
N ALA A 585 -12.12 -30.47 -16.61
CA ALA A 585 -12.32 -29.67 -17.81
C ALA A 585 -11.00 -29.41 -18.56
N GLU A 586 -11.12 -29.06 -19.84
CA GLU A 586 -10.00 -28.55 -20.63
C GLU A 586 -10.46 -27.47 -21.61
N HIS A 587 -9.53 -26.60 -21.99
CA HIS A 587 -9.78 -25.53 -22.95
C HIS A 587 -8.57 -25.29 -23.82
N ARG A 588 -8.81 -25.03 -25.11
CA ARG A 588 -7.75 -24.60 -26.03
C ARG A 588 -7.65 -23.08 -26.01
N MET A 589 -6.49 -22.57 -25.61
CA MET A 589 -6.26 -21.14 -25.52
C MET A 589 -6.46 -20.46 -26.88
N ARG A 590 -7.27 -19.41 -26.89
CA ARG A 590 -7.27 -18.39 -27.94
C ARG A 590 -6.49 -17.19 -27.45
N VAL A 591 -5.63 -16.63 -28.29
CA VAL A 591 -4.93 -15.37 -28.02
C VAL A 591 -5.12 -14.46 -29.24
N PRO A 592 -5.11 -13.13 -29.07
CA PRO A 592 -5.22 -12.20 -30.19
C PRO A 592 -4.19 -12.51 -31.29
N ALA A 593 -4.57 -12.35 -32.56
CA ALA A 593 -3.71 -12.73 -33.71
C ALA A 593 -2.34 -12.04 -33.71
N GLU A 594 -2.25 -10.82 -33.16
CA GLU A 594 -1.00 -10.06 -33.04
C GLU A 594 -0.08 -10.56 -31.91
N ALA A 595 -0.59 -11.40 -30.99
CA ALA A 595 0.14 -11.87 -29.81
C ALA A 595 1.41 -12.64 -30.16
N SER A 596 1.48 -13.27 -31.33
CA SER A 596 2.68 -13.98 -31.79
C SER A 596 3.88 -13.05 -32.05
N ARG A 597 3.66 -11.72 -32.16
CA ARG A 597 4.71 -10.72 -32.36
C ARG A 597 5.29 -10.18 -31.05
N PHE A 598 4.70 -10.53 -29.91
CA PHE A 598 5.08 -10.02 -28.59
C PHE A 598 5.32 -11.17 -27.62
N ASP A 599 6.12 -10.93 -26.57
CA ASP A 599 6.11 -11.84 -25.43
C ASP A 599 4.80 -11.64 -24.68
N HIS A 600 3.98 -12.69 -24.61
CA HIS A 600 2.69 -12.67 -23.94
C HIS A 600 2.56 -13.89 -23.02
N THR A 601 1.92 -13.71 -21.88
CA THR A 601 1.68 -14.80 -20.92
C THR A 601 0.18 -14.85 -20.64
N PRO A 602 -0.55 -15.85 -21.17
CA PRO A 602 -1.96 -16.02 -20.83
C PRO A 602 -2.09 -16.68 -19.45
N HIS A 603 -3.08 -16.26 -18.67
CA HIS A 603 -3.45 -16.92 -17.41
C HIS A 603 -4.86 -17.47 -17.52
N ALA A 604 -5.08 -18.72 -17.11
CA ALA A 604 -6.41 -19.32 -17.06
C ALA A 604 -6.81 -19.67 -15.63
N TYR A 605 -8.02 -19.25 -15.26
CA TYR A 605 -8.65 -19.55 -13.97
C TYR A 605 -9.94 -20.32 -14.21
N PHE A 606 -10.12 -21.45 -13.52
CA PHE A 606 -11.36 -22.20 -13.56
C PHE A 606 -12.48 -21.52 -12.74
N SER A 607 -13.68 -21.44 -13.29
CA SER A 607 -14.88 -20.95 -12.61
C SER A 607 -16.12 -21.57 -13.24
N ASP A 608 -16.95 -22.26 -12.46
CA ASP A 608 -18.26 -22.79 -12.87
C ASP A 608 -18.24 -23.58 -14.19
N GLY A 609 -17.33 -24.55 -14.31
CA GLY A 609 -17.22 -25.41 -15.50
C GLY A 609 -16.57 -24.75 -16.71
N GLN A 610 -16.11 -23.51 -16.59
CA GLN A 610 -15.49 -22.72 -17.66
C GLN A 610 -14.13 -22.15 -17.21
N PHE A 611 -13.40 -21.53 -18.14
CA PHE A 611 -12.16 -20.83 -17.87
C PHE A 611 -12.30 -19.34 -18.17
N LEU A 612 -11.91 -18.50 -17.20
CA LEU A 612 -11.58 -17.10 -17.43
C LEU A 612 -10.12 -17.04 -17.89
N VAL A 613 -9.87 -16.54 -19.10
CA VAL A 613 -8.52 -16.41 -19.67
C VAL A 613 -8.15 -14.95 -19.83
N LEU A 614 -7.00 -14.55 -19.27
CA LEU A 614 -6.50 -13.19 -19.32
C LEU A 614 -5.22 -13.12 -20.16
N HIS A 615 -5.03 -12.04 -20.91
CA HIS A 615 -3.89 -11.79 -21.79
C HIS A 615 -3.31 -10.39 -21.56
N TYR A 616 -1.98 -10.34 -21.62
CA TYR A 616 -1.21 -9.12 -21.82
C TYR A 616 -0.52 -9.16 -23.17
N VAL A 617 -0.94 -8.30 -24.10
CA VAL A 617 -0.38 -8.24 -25.45
C VAL A 617 -0.16 -6.79 -25.83
N ASN A 618 1.09 -6.40 -26.09
CA ASN A 618 1.45 -5.07 -26.57
C ASN A 618 0.91 -3.91 -25.71
N GLY A 619 1.04 -4.02 -24.38
CA GLY A 619 0.53 -2.99 -23.46
C GLY A 619 -0.99 -2.97 -23.30
N ARG A 620 -1.74 -3.83 -24.01
CA ARG A 620 -3.18 -4.00 -23.86
C ARG A 620 -3.49 -5.24 -23.02
N GLN A 621 -4.37 -5.05 -22.06
CA GLN A 621 -4.82 -6.08 -21.12
C GLN A 621 -6.25 -6.46 -21.49
N SER A 622 -6.51 -7.75 -21.65
CA SER A 622 -7.86 -8.22 -21.98
C SER A 622 -8.14 -9.59 -21.38
N HIS A 623 -9.40 -9.98 -21.33
CA HIS A 623 -9.80 -11.34 -20.96
C HIS A 623 -10.98 -11.84 -21.79
N TYR A 624 -11.21 -13.15 -21.81
CA TYR A 624 -12.43 -13.79 -22.33
C TYR A 624 -12.85 -14.96 -21.44
N TRP A 625 -14.07 -15.43 -21.68
CA TRP A 625 -14.63 -16.64 -21.09
C TRP A 625 -14.63 -17.78 -22.09
N SER A 626 -14.23 -18.98 -21.68
CA SER A 626 -13.96 -20.10 -22.60
C SER A 626 -15.15 -20.54 -23.47
N ASP A 627 -16.37 -20.23 -23.06
CA ASP A 627 -17.60 -20.46 -23.83
C ASP A 627 -17.83 -19.43 -24.94
N ALA A 628 -17.20 -18.27 -24.86
CA ALA A 628 -17.23 -17.18 -25.82
C ALA A 628 -15.82 -16.60 -26.06
N PRO A 629 -14.87 -17.40 -26.59
CA PRO A 629 -13.46 -17.01 -26.63
C PRO A 629 -13.13 -15.93 -27.67
N ASP A 630 -14.11 -15.53 -28.49
CA ASP A 630 -14.00 -14.44 -29.45
C ASP A 630 -14.54 -13.11 -28.88
N GLU A 631 -15.15 -13.11 -27.69
CA GLU A 631 -15.60 -11.92 -26.96
C GLU A 631 -14.49 -11.46 -25.99
N LEU A 632 -13.76 -10.41 -26.35
CA LEU A 632 -12.66 -9.84 -25.55
C LEU A 632 -13.09 -8.61 -24.78
N PHE A 633 -12.83 -8.60 -23.47
CA PHE A 633 -13.10 -7.48 -22.58
C PHE A 633 -11.79 -6.83 -22.13
N ASP A 634 -11.74 -5.49 -22.09
CA ASP A 634 -10.54 -4.76 -21.65
C ASP A 634 -10.41 -4.76 -20.12
N VAL A 635 -9.20 -5.05 -19.62
CA VAL A 635 -8.89 -4.99 -18.18
C VAL A 635 -8.32 -3.61 -17.86
N ARG A 636 -8.73 -3.02 -16.73
CA ARG A 636 -8.19 -1.73 -16.30
C ARG A 636 -6.69 -1.86 -15.98
N PRO A 637 -5.81 -0.96 -16.47
CA PRO A 637 -4.35 -1.09 -16.37
C PRO A 637 -3.80 -1.49 -14.99
N GLY A 638 -4.28 -0.88 -13.90
CA GLY A 638 -3.78 -1.14 -12.53
C GLY A 638 -4.24 -2.46 -11.91
N LEU A 639 -5.28 -3.09 -12.46
CA LEU A 639 -5.85 -4.34 -11.93
C LEU A 639 -5.02 -5.55 -12.37
N TRP A 640 -4.50 -5.54 -13.60
CA TRP A 640 -3.56 -6.55 -14.03
C TRP A 640 -2.22 -6.44 -13.31
N GLU A 641 -1.71 -5.22 -13.08
CA GLU A 641 -0.49 -5.04 -12.27
C GLU A 641 -0.66 -5.69 -10.89
N SER A 642 -1.85 -5.56 -10.26
CA SER A 642 -2.16 -6.28 -9.02
C SER A 642 -2.14 -7.80 -9.18
N LEU A 643 -2.73 -8.35 -10.26
CA LEU A 643 -2.78 -9.80 -10.52
C LEU A 643 -1.44 -10.41 -10.98
N HIS A 644 -0.60 -9.62 -11.66
CA HIS A 644 0.70 -10.06 -12.18
C HIS A 644 1.83 -9.94 -11.17
N HIS A 645 1.72 -8.99 -10.25
CA HIS A 645 2.72 -8.71 -9.23
C HIS A 645 2.29 -9.16 -7.83
N GLU A 646 1.18 -9.89 -7.75
CA GLU A 646 0.73 -10.51 -6.52
C GLU A 646 1.82 -11.46 -5.99
N PRO A 647 2.17 -11.36 -4.70
CA PRO A 647 3.11 -12.29 -4.09
C PRO A 647 2.57 -13.72 -4.18
N ALA A 648 3.47 -14.70 -4.25
CA ALA A 648 3.07 -16.11 -4.22
C ALA A 648 2.26 -16.38 -2.94
N ARG A 649 0.99 -16.78 -3.11
CA ARG A 649 0.07 -17.07 -2.00
C ARG A 649 -0.10 -18.58 -1.79
N PRO A 650 -0.54 -19.02 -0.60
CA PRO A 650 -0.78 -20.44 -0.32
C PRO A 650 -1.78 -21.11 -1.29
N GLY A 651 -2.65 -20.36 -1.97
CA GLY A 651 -3.57 -20.89 -2.98
C GLY A 651 -5.01 -21.11 -2.52
N TYR A 652 -5.40 -20.55 -1.36
CA TYR A 652 -6.77 -20.57 -0.85
C TYR A 652 -7.66 -19.48 -1.49
N THR A 653 -7.75 -19.46 -2.82
CA THR A 653 -8.79 -18.67 -3.50
C THR A 653 -9.98 -19.58 -3.77
N PHE A 654 -11.04 -19.45 -2.98
CA PHE A 654 -12.16 -20.40 -2.98
C PHE A 654 -13.09 -20.23 -4.19
N MET A 655 -13.85 -21.30 -4.46
CA MET A 655 -15.12 -21.21 -5.17
C MET A 655 -16.26 -21.07 -4.16
N ALA A 656 -17.25 -20.23 -4.50
CA ALA A 656 -18.50 -20.13 -3.76
C ALA A 656 -19.35 -21.40 -3.92
N PRO A 657 -20.39 -21.62 -3.07
CA PRO A 657 -21.27 -22.78 -3.21
C PRO A 657 -21.92 -22.93 -4.60
N SER A 658 -22.04 -21.84 -5.36
CA SER A 658 -22.49 -21.85 -6.76
C SER A 658 -21.48 -22.48 -7.74
N GLY A 659 -20.29 -22.88 -7.33
CA GLY A 659 -19.20 -23.35 -8.23
C GLY A 659 -18.40 -22.23 -8.89
N ARG A 660 -18.85 -20.98 -8.74
CA ARG A 660 -18.18 -19.77 -9.25
C ARG A 660 -17.02 -19.34 -8.36
N ARG A 661 -15.92 -18.94 -8.98
CA ARG A 661 -14.70 -18.50 -8.29
C ARG A 661 -14.87 -17.12 -7.67
N PHE A 662 -14.23 -16.86 -6.53
CA PHE A 662 -14.05 -15.49 -6.04
C PHE A 662 -12.99 -14.73 -6.85
N MET A 663 -13.16 -13.42 -7.02
CA MET A 663 -12.13 -12.46 -7.43
C MET A 663 -12.25 -11.25 -6.51
N GLY A 664 -11.22 -10.95 -5.73
CA GLY A 664 -11.41 -10.14 -4.54
C GLY A 664 -12.35 -10.84 -3.53
N HIS A 665 -13.11 -10.05 -2.78
CA HIS A 665 -14.13 -10.52 -1.84
C HIS A 665 -15.50 -10.78 -2.52
N ARG A 666 -15.55 -10.86 -3.86
CA ARG A 666 -16.79 -11.03 -4.63
C ARG A 666 -16.75 -12.28 -5.50
N VAL A 667 -17.91 -12.90 -5.68
CA VAL A 667 -18.08 -14.04 -6.58
C VAL A 667 -18.14 -13.53 -8.01
N LEU A 668 -17.39 -14.18 -8.91
CA LEU A 668 -17.32 -13.80 -10.31
C LEU A 668 -18.57 -14.31 -11.06
N ASP A 669 -19.35 -13.39 -11.63
CA ASP A 669 -20.47 -13.73 -12.51
C ASP A 669 -19.97 -14.17 -13.90
N PRO A 670 -20.68 -15.07 -14.60
CA PRO A 670 -20.36 -15.40 -15.98
C PRO A 670 -20.39 -14.15 -16.87
N ARG A 671 -19.41 -14.01 -17.76
CA ARG A 671 -19.23 -12.83 -18.64
C ARG A 671 -19.01 -11.50 -17.91
N GLU A 672 -18.67 -11.52 -16.62
CA GLU A 672 -18.30 -10.31 -15.89
C GLU A 672 -17.05 -9.67 -16.51
N GLU A 673 -17.12 -8.36 -16.78
CA GLU A 673 -16.02 -7.58 -17.35
C GLU A 673 -15.06 -7.05 -16.26
N ARG A 674 -15.50 -7.05 -14.99
CA ARG A 674 -14.70 -6.57 -13.86
C ARG A 674 -14.01 -7.75 -13.18
N VAL A 675 -12.70 -7.86 -13.42
CA VAL A 675 -11.85 -8.78 -12.63
C VAL A 675 -11.33 -8.07 -11.36
N GLY A 676 -10.95 -8.83 -10.34
CA GLY A 676 -10.43 -8.33 -9.05
C GLY A 676 -9.10 -9.01 -8.71
N PRO A 677 -8.31 -8.51 -7.74
CA PRO A 677 -7.07 -9.18 -7.31
C PRO A 677 -7.34 -10.55 -6.68
N ASN A 678 -6.36 -11.47 -6.66
CA ASN A 678 -6.42 -12.62 -5.77
C ASN A 678 -6.01 -12.19 -4.36
N GLY A 679 -6.69 -12.73 -3.35
CA GLY A 679 -6.39 -12.45 -1.95
C GLY A 679 -6.37 -13.69 -1.09
N HIS A 680 -6.01 -13.46 0.18
CA HIS A 680 -5.94 -14.51 1.19
C HIS A 680 -7.30 -14.65 1.85
N MET A 681 -7.86 -15.85 1.82
CA MET A 681 -9.21 -16.14 2.30
C MET A 681 -9.20 -17.28 3.31
N PHE A 682 -10.27 -17.35 4.09
CA PHE A 682 -10.57 -18.45 5.00
C PHE A 682 -11.98 -18.96 4.77
N HIS A 683 -12.20 -20.26 4.98
CA HIS A 683 -13.51 -20.88 4.92
C HIS A 683 -13.60 -22.04 5.92
N ASP A 684 -14.56 -21.96 6.84
CA ASP A 684 -14.70 -22.92 7.94
C ASP A 684 -15.64 -24.10 7.65
N GLY A 685 -16.40 -24.02 6.56
CA GLY A 685 -17.44 -24.98 6.21
C GLY A 685 -18.79 -24.30 5.90
N GLY A 686 -19.01 -23.09 6.42
CA GLY A 686 -20.24 -22.32 6.21
C GLY A 686 -19.99 -20.91 5.71
N ASP A 687 -19.12 -20.16 6.39
CA ASP A 687 -18.85 -18.75 6.10
C ASP A 687 -17.50 -18.56 5.38
N PHE A 688 -17.36 -17.41 4.72
CA PHE A 688 -16.13 -17.00 4.03
C PHE A 688 -15.58 -15.73 4.67
N TRP A 689 -14.25 -15.64 4.79
CA TRP A 689 -13.57 -14.43 5.25
C TRP A 689 -12.46 -14.02 4.28
N TRP A 690 -12.25 -12.71 4.20
CA TRP A 690 -11.22 -12.07 3.38
C TRP A 690 -10.23 -11.32 4.27
N LEU A 691 -8.94 -11.47 3.99
CA LEU A 691 -7.89 -10.68 4.62
C LEU A 691 -7.79 -9.29 3.95
N THR A 692 -8.10 -8.24 4.71
CA THR A 692 -7.88 -6.83 4.35
C THR A 692 -6.64 -6.27 5.06
N GLU A 693 -6.17 -5.12 4.57
CA GLU A 693 -5.23 -4.26 5.29
C GLU A 693 -5.97 -2.97 5.65
N ASP A 694 -6.18 -2.74 6.95
CA ASP A 694 -6.83 -1.54 7.47
C ASP A 694 -5.78 -0.73 8.24
N ALA A 695 -5.50 0.50 7.79
CA ALA A 695 -4.47 1.39 8.38
C ALA A 695 -3.06 0.75 8.51
N GLY A 696 -2.71 -0.15 7.59
CA GLY A 696 -1.42 -0.85 7.59
C GLY A 696 -1.41 -2.14 8.42
N GLU A 697 -2.52 -2.51 9.06
CA GLU A 697 -2.61 -3.73 9.84
C GLU A 697 -3.50 -4.79 9.15
N PRO A 698 -3.10 -6.08 9.17
CA PRO A 698 -3.91 -7.15 8.64
C PRO A 698 -5.19 -7.35 9.48
N ARG A 699 -6.34 -7.44 8.79
CA ARG A 699 -7.66 -7.66 9.40
C ARG A 699 -8.42 -8.73 8.63
N VAL A 700 -9.11 -9.63 9.33
CA VAL A 700 -9.94 -10.65 8.70
C VAL A 700 -11.40 -10.22 8.81
N ARG A 701 -12.09 -10.13 7.66
CA ARG A 701 -13.48 -9.65 7.58
C ARG A 701 -14.36 -10.69 6.89
N ARG A 702 -15.52 -10.99 7.49
CA ARG A 702 -16.51 -11.91 6.91
C ARG A 702 -17.11 -11.32 5.64
N ILE A 703 -17.31 -12.16 4.63
CA ILE A 703 -17.96 -11.82 3.36
C ILE A 703 -19.46 -12.13 3.46
N ASP A 704 -20.31 -11.17 3.09
CA ASP A 704 -21.72 -11.43 2.81
C ASP A 704 -21.86 -11.95 1.37
N LEU A 705 -22.25 -13.21 1.18
CA LEU A 705 -22.38 -13.81 -0.15
C LEU A 705 -23.52 -13.23 -1.00
N THR A 706 -24.50 -12.57 -0.36
CA THR A 706 -25.66 -11.98 -1.05
C THR A 706 -25.31 -10.63 -1.66
N THR A 707 -24.62 -9.78 -0.89
CA THR A 707 -24.23 -8.43 -1.34
C THR A 707 -22.83 -8.39 -1.96
N GLY A 708 -21.96 -9.33 -1.59
CA GLY A 708 -20.55 -9.30 -1.92
C GLY A 708 -19.78 -8.20 -1.17
N ASP A 709 -20.29 -7.76 -0.02
CA ASP A 709 -19.65 -6.75 0.82
C ASP A 709 -18.99 -7.36 2.06
N LEU A 710 -18.02 -6.64 2.63
CA LEU A 710 -17.31 -7.04 3.84
C LEU A 710 -18.03 -6.51 5.08
N ALA A 711 -18.25 -7.38 6.07
CA ALA A 711 -18.80 -7.01 7.37
C ALA A 711 -17.97 -5.91 8.05
N ALA A 712 -18.59 -5.05 8.86
CA ALA A 712 -17.91 -3.96 9.55
C ALA A 712 -16.71 -4.46 10.42
N PRO A 713 -15.69 -3.63 10.68
CA PRO A 713 -14.61 -3.97 11.60
C PRO A 713 -15.17 -4.45 12.96
N GLY A 714 -14.58 -5.52 13.50
CA GLY A 714 -15.03 -6.13 14.77
C GLY A 714 -16.12 -7.20 14.64
N ALA A 715 -16.54 -7.56 13.43
CA ALA A 715 -17.35 -8.76 13.21
C ALA A 715 -16.61 -10.02 13.70
N ALA A 716 -17.38 -11.03 14.13
CA ALA A 716 -16.82 -12.26 14.67
C ALA A 716 -15.87 -12.97 13.69
N LEU A 717 -14.70 -13.35 14.20
CA LEU A 717 -13.75 -14.24 13.52
C LEU A 717 -14.30 -15.68 13.48
N PRO A 718 -13.79 -16.55 12.60
CA PRO A 718 -14.04 -17.98 12.73
C PRO A 718 -13.56 -18.46 14.11
N ASP A 719 -14.27 -19.41 14.73
CA ASP A 719 -13.89 -20.05 16.01
C ASP A 719 -12.44 -20.58 15.99
N PHE A 720 -11.93 -20.92 14.82
CA PHE A 720 -10.54 -21.32 14.61
C PHE A 720 -9.51 -20.29 15.11
N PHE A 721 -9.87 -19.00 15.08
CA PHE A 721 -9.10 -17.85 15.54
C PHE A 721 -9.65 -17.24 16.84
N ASP A 722 -10.25 -18.05 17.71
CA ASP A 722 -10.71 -17.61 19.04
C ASP A 722 -9.53 -16.99 19.83
N PRO A 723 -9.62 -15.71 20.26
CA PRO A 723 -8.57 -15.04 21.02
C PRO A 723 -8.19 -15.74 22.34
N SER A 724 -9.05 -16.57 22.92
CA SER A 724 -8.74 -17.37 24.12
C SER A 724 -7.62 -18.39 23.90
N HIS A 725 -7.24 -18.65 22.65
CA HIS A 725 -6.10 -19.49 22.32
C HIS A 725 -4.76 -18.74 22.31
N LEU A 726 -4.75 -17.41 22.43
CA LEU A 726 -3.54 -16.58 22.46
C LEU A 726 -3.00 -16.42 23.89
N GLY A 727 -1.67 -16.39 24.02
CA GLY A 727 -0.98 -15.93 25.22
C GLY A 727 -1.07 -14.41 25.39
N GLU A 728 -0.60 -13.90 26.54
CA GLU A 728 -0.69 -12.49 26.93
C GLU A 728 -0.10 -11.51 25.90
N HIS A 729 0.95 -11.92 25.18
CA HIS A 729 1.66 -11.11 24.20
C HIS A 729 1.58 -11.67 22.77
N GLU A 730 0.67 -12.61 22.52
CA GLU A 730 0.53 -13.21 21.20
C GLU A 730 -0.55 -12.52 20.37
N ARG A 731 -0.26 -12.35 19.07
CA ARG A 731 -1.24 -11.97 18.05
C ARG A 731 -1.38 -13.03 16.97
N TRP A 732 -2.54 -13.10 16.33
CA TRP A 732 -2.72 -13.95 15.16
C TRP A 732 -1.91 -13.44 13.97
N HIS A 733 -1.14 -14.33 13.35
CA HIS A 733 -0.43 -14.08 12.11
C HIS A 733 -1.26 -14.57 10.91
N PHE A 734 -2.27 -13.80 10.54
CA PHE A 734 -3.29 -14.21 9.55
C PHE A 734 -2.71 -14.54 8.17
N THR A 735 -1.67 -13.83 7.72
CA THR A 735 -0.99 -14.08 6.43
C THR A 735 -0.31 -15.45 6.35
N SER A 736 0.06 -16.03 7.49
CA SER A 736 0.66 -17.37 7.61
C SER A 736 -0.37 -18.43 8.04
N SER A 737 -1.61 -18.03 8.27
CA SER A 737 -2.67 -18.94 8.68
C SER A 737 -3.49 -19.39 7.48
N SER A 738 -4.10 -20.56 7.57
CA SER A 738 -5.02 -21.10 6.56
C SER A 738 -6.14 -21.89 7.21
N LEU A 739 -7.33 -21.82 6.61
CA LEU A 739 -8.49 -22.59 7.02
C LEU A 739 -9.36 -22.85 5.79
N ALA A 740 -9.59 -24.12 5.49
CA ALA A 740 -10.42 -24.55 4.37
C ALA A 740 -11.25 -25.80 4.77
N PRO A 741 -12.40 -26.03 4.13
CA PRO A 741 -13.12 -27.28 4.27
C PRO A 741 -12.33 -28.39 3.56
N LEU A 742 -12.35 -29.60 4.11
CA LEU A 742 -11.77 -30.77 3.47
C LEU A 742 -12.60 -31.11 2.22
N PRO A 743 -12.01 -31.08 1.01
CA PRO A 743 -12.76 -31.38 -0.21
C PRO A 743 -13.27 -32.81 -0.23
N TYR A 744 -14.43 -33.01 -0.87
CA TYR A 744 -15.00 -34.35 -1.03
C TYR A 744 -14.02 -35.30 -1.72
N GLY A 745 -13.91 -36.52 -1.23
CA GLY A 745 -13.03 -37.56 -1.77
C GLY A 745 -11.61 -37.57 -1.20
N VAL A 746 -11.18 -36.49 -0.53
CA VAL A 746 -9.88 -36.45 0.17
C VAL A 746 -10.02 -37.13 1.53
N LYS A 747 -9.28 -38.22 1.75
CA LYS A 747 -9.31 -38.99 3.00
C LYS A 747 -8.14 -38.69 3.91
N GLU A 748 -6.97 -38.52 3.31
CA GLU A 748 -5.71 -38.26 3.98
C GLU A 748 -5.06 -37.04 3.34
N SER A 749 -4.31 -36.30 4.12
CA SER A 749 -3.60 -35.10 3.70
C SER A 749 -2.24 -35.10 4.39
N PRO A 750 -1.12 -34.97 3.64
CA PRO A 750 0.21 -34.89 4.24
C PRO A 750 0.41 -33.56 5.00
N LEU A 751 -0.52 -32.62 4.90
CA LEU A 751 -0.59 -31.41 5.70
C LEU A 751 -1.63 -31.50 6.84
N GLY A 752 -2.08 -32.71 7.19
CA GLY A 752 -3.07 -32.96 8.25
C GLY A 752 -4.51 -32.63 7.87
N SER A 753 -5.46 -33.21 8.61
CA SER A 753 -6.91 -32.93 8.56
C SER A 753 -7.61 -33.43 9.83
N ASP A 754 -8.68 -32.76 10.26
CA ASP A 754 -9.58 -33.23 11.32
C ASP A 754 -10.76 -34.08 10.78
N GLY A 755 -10.73 -34.43 9.48
CA GLY A 755 -11.80 -35.16 8.78
C GLY A 755 -12.92 -34.27 8.24
N ARG A 756 -12.93 -32.96 8.55
CA ARG A 756 -13.88 -31.97 8.02
C ARG A 756 -13.20 -30.76 7.41
N ARG A 757 -12.02 -30.39 7.91
CA ARG A 757 -11.27 -29.18 7.60
C ARG A 757 -9.79 -29.51 7.40
N VAL A 758 -9.11 -28.58 6.75
CA VAL A 758 -7.66 -28.53 6.59
C VAL A 758 -7.17 -27.12 6.91
N GLY A 759 -5.92 -27.02 7.36
CA GLY A 759 -5.31 -25.72 7.63
C GLY A 759 -4.41 -25.68 8.87
N LEU A 760 -3.87 -24.50 9.11
CA LEU A 760 -2.91 -24.17 10.15
C LEU A 760 -3.21 -22.77 10.66
N ARG A 761 -3.32 -22.56 11.98
CA ARG A 761 -3.28 -21.21 12.57
C ARG A 761 -1.89 -20.94 13.12
N VAL A 762 -1.47 -19.70 12.97
CA VAL A 762 -0.16 -19.23 13.40
C VAL A 762 -0.36 -18.01 14.29
N ALA A 763 0.24 -18.03 15.47
CA ALA A 763 0.35 -16.90 16.38
C ALA A 763 1.83 -16.48 16.48
N GLN A 764 2.05 -15.19 16.66
CA GLN A 764 3.38 -14.62 16.89
C GLN A 764 3.36 -13.91 18.23
N ASP A 765 4.33 -14.26 19.09
CA ASP A 765 4.62 -13.54 20.31
C ASP A 765 5.35 -12.24 19.97
N GLU A 766 4.77 -11.12 20.37
CA GLU A 766 5.28 -9.79 20.04
C GLU A 766 6.63 -9.51 20.75
N VAL A 767 6.80 -9.99 21.97
CA VAL A 767 8.00 -9.70 22.79
C VAL A 767 9.21 -10.51 22.32
N THR A 768 9.03 -11.82 22.16
CA THR A 768 10.11 -12.77 21.84
C THR A 768 10.25 -13.01 20.35
N GLY A 769 9.21 -12.71 19.57
CA GLY A 769 9.13 -13.01 18.14
C GLY A 769 8.81 -14.47 17.85
N GLN A 770 8.67 -15.32 18.88
CA GLN A 770 8.40 -16.74 18.69
C GLN A 770 7.11 -16.96 17.91
N VAL A 771 7.16 -17.92 16.99
CA VAL A 771 6.03 -18.28 16.14
C VAL A 771 5.46 -19.61 16.62
N ARG A 772 4.25 -19.58 17.14
CA ARG A 772 3.50 -20.76 17.54
C ARG A 772 2.54 -21.16 16.45
N TYR A 773 2.56 -22.43 16.06
CA TYR A 773 1.68 -22.95 15.02
C TYR A 773 0.81 -24.08 15.56
N HIS A 774 -0.41 -24.19 15.05
CA HIS A 774 -1.36 -25.24 15.41
C HIS A 774 -2.15 -25.70 14.19
N ARG A 775 -2.00 -26.96 13.81
CA ARG A 775 -2.67 -27.61 12.69
C ARG A 775 -4.04 -28.11 13.12
N VAL A 776 -4.99 -28.19 12.18
CA VAL A 776 -6.37 -28.57 12.49
C VAL A 776 -6.51 -29.94 13.17
N ASP A 777 -5.56 -30.84 12.96
CA ASP A 777 -5.52 -32.19 13.56
C ASP A 777 -4.90 -32.23 14.96
N GLY A 778 -4.59 -31.06 15.55
CA GLY A 778 -4.08 -30.92 16.91
C GLY A 778 -2.54 -30.89 17.03
N VAL A 779 -1.81 -31.11 15.93
CA VAL A 779 -0.34 -30.99 15.93
C VAL A 779 0.05 -29.52 16.10
N HIS A 780 0.97 -29.24 17.02
CA HIS A 780 1.42 -27.89 17.34
C HIS A 780 2.91 -27.85 17.69
N GLY A 781 3.50 -26.65 17.65
CA GLY A 781 4.89 -26.42 17.99
C GLY A 781 5.24 -24.94 17.99
N VAL A 782 6.50 -24.63 18.31
CA VAL A 782 7.04 -23.28 18.42
C VAL A 782 8.33 -23.19 17.61
N LEU A 783 8.53 -22.08 16.90
CA LEU A 783 9.75 -21.73 16.20
C LEU A 783 10.29 -20.42 16.73
N ASP A 784 11.61 -20.28 16.77
CA ASP A 784 12.23 -19.00 17.08
C ASP A 784 12.03 -18.02 15.92
N GLY A 785 11.59 -16.79 16.24
CA GLY A 785 11.20 -15.77 15.26
C GLY A 785 12.32 -15.19 14.40
N SER A 786 13.58 -15.55 14.66
CA SER A 786 14.73 -14.97 13.97
C SER A 786 14.91 -15.59 12.58
N GLY A 787 14.40 -14.90 11.56
CA GLY A 787 14.64 -15.19 10.14
C GLY A 787 13.40 -15.59 9.36
N SER A 788 12.64 -14.60 8.89
CA SER A 788 11.54 -14.67 7.91
C SER A 788 10.77 -16.00 7.87
N THR A 789 9.68 -16.07 8.64
CA THR A 789 8.92 -17.31 8.91
C THR A 789 7.45 -17.17 8.54
N ALA A 790 7.14 -16.93 7.25
CA ALA A 790 5.77 -17.17 6.79
C ALA A 790 5.54 -18.69 6.72
N VAL A 791 5.14 -19.27 7.86
CA VAL A 791 4.82 -20.70 7.96
C VAL A 791 3.60 -20.99 7.09
N TRP A 792 3.69 -21.99 6.23
CA TRP A 792 2.63 -22.36 5.29
C TRP A 792 1.95 -23.69 5.66
N GLY A 793 2.65 -24.56 6.37
CA GLY A 793 2.11 -25.86 6.76
C GLY A 793 3.15 -26.75 7.46
N LEU A 794 2.69 -27.90 7.95
CA LEU A 794 3.55 -28.96 8.46
C LEU A 794 3.39 -30.17 7.57
N LEU A 795 4.47 -30.61 6.94
CA LEU A 795 4.50 -31.72 6.01
C LEU A 795 4.86 -33.02 6.73
N ASP A 796 3.93 -33.98 6.65
CA ASP A 796 4.10 -35.35 7.10
C ASP A 796 4.72 -36.16 5.94
N ILE A 797 5.98 -36.57 6.11
CA ILE A 797 6.69 -37.41 5.15
C ILE A 797 6.44 -38.90 5.47
N PRO A 798 6.19 -39.75 4.45
CA PRO A 798 5.94 -41.17 4.67
C PRO A 798 7.10 -41.87 5.39
N GLY A 799 6.81 -42.50 6.53
CA GLY A 799 7.79 -43.24 7.32
C GLY A 799 8.81 -42.36 8.08
N ALA A 800 8.65 -41.04 8.11
CA ALA A 800 9.48 -40.13 8.90
C ALA A 800 8.85 -39.86 10.28
N ASP A 801 9.66 -39.93 11.34
CA ASP A 801 9.21 -39.64 12.71
C ASP A 801 9.07 -38.13 12.97
N ARG A 802 9.79 -37.30 12.20
CA ARG A 802 9.82 -35.84 12.34
C ARG A 802 9.18 -35.18 11.12
N ARG A 803 8.35 -34.17 11.39
CA ARG A 803 7.66 -33.37 10.40
C ARG A 803 8.56 -32.26 9.88
N LEU A 804 8.32 -31.84 8.64
CA LEU A 804 8.97 -30.68 8.07
C LEU A 804 8.06 -29.46 8.19
N VAL A 805 8.61 -28.34 8.66
CA VAL A 805 7.91 -27.06 8.59
C VAL A 805 8.08 -26.52 7.20
N LEU A 806 6.96 -26.27 6.51
CA LEU A 806 6.95 -25.54 5.26
C LEU A 806 6.89 -24.05 5.57
N SER A 807 7.82 -23.31 5.00
CA SER A 807 7.88 -21.86 5.10
C SER A 807 8.12 -21.29 3.71
N GLY A 808 7.63 -20.09 3.45
CA GLY A 808 7.97 -19.31 2.26
C GLY A 808 8.32 -17.88 2.66
N GLY A 809 8.91 -17.13 1.74
CA GLY A 809 9.15 -15.70 1.94
C GLY A 809 7.97 -14.84 1.51
N VAL A 810 7.89 -13.64 2.07
CA VAL A 810 6.91 -12.61 1.70
C VAL A 810 7.59 -11.74 0.64
N GLY A 811 7.56 -12.18 -0.63
CA GLY A 811 8.30 -11.51 -1.71
C GLY A 811 8.02 -12.08 -3.10
N ARG A 812 8.46 -11.38 -4.15
CA ARG A 812 8.18 -11.69 -5.57
C ARG A 812 8.88 -12.95 -6.11
N TYR A 813 9.74 -13.63 -5.35
CA TYR A 813 10.60 -14.71 -5.86
C TYR A 813 10.87 -15.85 -4.86
N ASP A 814 10.06 -16.03 -3.82
CA ASP A 814 10.44 -16.91 -2.72
C ASP A 814 9.94 -18.37 -2.90
N PRO A 815 10.84 -19.36 -2.92
CA PRO A 815 10.47 -20.77 -2.99
C PRO A 815 9.82 -21.25 -1.69
N VAL A 816 9.08 -22.36 -1.75
CA VAL A 816 8.73 -23.13 -0.55
C VAL A 816 10.03 -23.72 -0.01
N VAL A 817 10.31 -23.51 1.26
CA VAL A 817 11.46 -24.08 1.98
C VAL A 817 10.95 -25.03 3.04
N ALA A 818 11.42 -26.27 2.98
CA ALA A 818 11.17 -27.26 4.03
C ALA A 818 12.27 -27.23 5.08
N ARG A 819 11.87 -27.11 6.34
CA ARG A 819 12.75 -26.93 7.48
C ARG A 819 12.57 -28.02 8.53
N ASP A 820 13.63 -28.29 9.28
CA ASP A 820 13.53 -29.06 10.51
C ASP A 820 12.62 -28.33 11.50
N ALA A 821 11.61 -29.03 12.04
CA ALA A 821 10.64 -28.43 12.95
C ALA A 821 11.20 -28.03 14.34
N GLY A 822 12.37 -28.55 14.72
CA GLY A 822 13.02 -28.24 16.00
C GLY A 822 14.16 -27.23 15.88
N THR A 823 14.95 -27.28 14.81
CA THR A 823 16.11 -26.38 14.62
C THR A 823 15.87 -25.24 13.63
N GLY A 824 14.78 -25.28 12.84
CA GLY A 824 14.51 -24.29 11.79
C GLY A 824 15.43 -24.39 10.56
N GLU A 825 16.33 -25.38 10.54
CA GLU A 825 17.33 -25.57 9.49
C GLU A 825 16.70 -25.97 8.15
N PRO A 826 17.02 -25.30 7.03
CA PRO A 826 16.42 -25.63 5.73
C PRO A 826 17.08 -26.85 5.08
N TYR A 827 16.27 -27.85 4.73
CA TYR A 827 16.69 -29.06 4.04
C TYR A 827 16.68 -28.90 2.52
N TRP A 828 15.54 -28.54 1.96
CA TRP A 828 15.34 -28.35 0.53
C TRP A 828 14.41 -27.17 0.26
N HIS A 829 14.43 -26.68 -0.97
CA HIS A 829 13.51 -25.68 -1.46
C HIS A 829 12.94 -26.08 -2.82
N ALA A 830 11.78 -25.53 -3.17
CA ALA A 830 11.04 -25.80 -4.39
C ALA A 830 10.33 -24.53 -4.86
N GLU A 831 10.54 -24.13 -6.11
CA GLU A 831 9.99 -22.90 -6.70
C GLU A 831 8.55 -23.14 -7.18
N LEU A 832 7.61 -22.34 -6.69
CA LEU A 832 6.21 -22.42 -7.12
C LEU A 832 6.07 -21.95 -8.57
N LYS A 833 5.42 -22.74 -9.43
CA LYS A 833 5.17 -22.36 -10.84
C LYS A 833 3.85 -21.61 -10.99
N ASN A 834 3.66 -20.57 -10.18
CA ASN A 834 2.46 -19.76 -10.11
C ASN A 834 2.61 -18.36 -10.75
N ASP A 835 3.78 -18.00 -11.30
CA ASP A 835 3.98 -16.73 -12.00
C ASP A 835 4.77 -16.87 -13.32
N GLY A 836 4.77 -15.80 -14.13
CA GLY A 836 5.39 -15.75 -15.45
C GLY A 836 6.93 -15.62 -15.47
N TRP A 837 7.57 -15.45 -14.32
CA TRP A 837 9.01 -15.19 -14.18
C TRP A 837 9.79 -16.42 -13.69
N THR A 838 9.08 -17.39 -13.11
CA THR A 838 9.66 -18.67 -12.66
C THR A 838 10.38 -19.42 -13.77
N SER A 839 11.50 -20.04 -13.41
CA SER A 839 12.29 -20.84 -14.36
C SER A 839 11.44 -21.96 -14.94
N THR A 840 11.69 -22.39 -16.16
CA THR A 840 10.99 -23.55 -16.74
C THR A 840 11.74 -24.85 -16.55
N GLU A 841 12.97 -24.76 -16.03
CA GLU A 841 13.73 -25.93 -15.66
C GLU A 841 13.16 -26.54 -14.36
N PRO A 842 13.08 -27.88 -14.26
CA PRO A 842 12.71 -28.52 -13.01
C PRO A 842 13.71 -28.15 -11.93
N ASP A 843 13.21 -27.84 -10.73
CA ASP A 843 14.08 -27.62 -9.59
C ASP A 843 14.90 -28.86 -9.31
N ALA A 844 16.20 -28.69 -9.11
CA ALA A 844 17.09 -29.82 -8.88
C ALA A 844 16.66 -30.63 -7.65
N MET A 845 16.13 -29.99 -6.60
CA MET A 845 15.66 -30.66 -5.37
C MET A 845 14.18 -31.12 -5.43
N ALA A 846 13.50 -30.93 -6.56
CA ALA A 846 12.15 -31.42 -6.84
C ALA A 846 12.04 -31.94 -8.29
N ALA A 847 13.09 -32.61 -8.78
CA ALA A 847 13.24 -32.99 -10.17
C ALA A 847 12.18 -34.00 -10.66
N GLY A 848 11.53 -34.72 -9.74
CA GLY A 848 10.40 -35.61 -10.00
C GLY A 848 9.07 -34.89 -10.18
N THR A 849 8.94 -33.67 -9.66
CA THR A 849 7.70 -32.89 -9.65
C THR A 849 7.85 -31.70 -10.59
N ARG A 850 7.46 -31.91 -11.85
CA ARG A 850 7.68 -30.94 -12.95
C ARG A 850 6.93 -29.61 -12.74
N LEU A 851 5.78 -29.65 -12.06
CA LEU A 851 4.97 -28.47 -11.74
C LEU A 851 4.69 -28.47 -10.23
N ILE A 852 5.26 -27.53 -9.50
CA ILE A 852 5.02 -27.39 -8.06
C ILE A 852 3.80 -26.49 -7.87
N PRO A 853 2.68 -27.02 -7.35
CA PRO A 853 1.45 -26.24 -7.18
C PRO A 853 1.52 -25.39 -5.91
N PRO A 854 0.62 -24.39 -5.75
CA PRO A 854 0.52 -23.63 -4.50
C PRO A 854 0.33 -24.55 -3.29
N PRO A 855 0.88 -24.19 -2.10
CA PRO A 855 0.88 -25.02 -0.90
C PRO A 855 -0.46 -25.64 -0.49
N ALA A 856 -1.59 -24.97 -0.72
CA ALA A 856 -2.93 -25.49 -0.45
C ALA A 856 -3.15 -26.84 -1.15
N PHE A 857 -2.71 -26.98 -2.39
CA PHE A 857 -2.91 -28.20 -3.19
C PHE A 857 -2.03 -29.35 -2.74
N TRP A 858 -1.12 -29.13 -1.79
CA TRP A 858 -0.31 -30.19 -1.21
C TRP A 858 -1.14 -31.09 -0.29
N HIS A 859 -2.33 -30.64 0.13
CA HIS A 859 -3.36 -31.48 0.75
C HIS A 859 -3.79 -32.68 -0.12
N PHE A 860 -3.54 -32.64 -1.44
CA PHE A 860 -3.92 -33.70 -2.39
C PHE A 860 -2.76 -34.62 -2.78
N LEU A 861 -1.57 -34.39 -2.23
CA LEU A 861 -0.42 -35.26 -2.50
C LEU A 861 -0.53 -36.56 -1.71
N ALA A 862 -0.15 -37.66 -2.35
CA ALA A 862 -0.08 -38.99 -1.75
C ALA A 862 1.34 -39.58 -1.90
N PRO A 863 1.74 -40.53 -1.03
CA PRO A 863 3.02 -41.23 -1.18
C PRO A 863 3.12 -41.91 -2.55
N ARG A 864 4.16 -41.59 -3.33
CA ARG A 864 4.40 -42.22 -4.64
C ARG A 864 4.90 -43.66 -4.50
N ASP A 865 5.73 -43.88 -3.48
CA ASP A 865 6.43 -45.14 -3.25
C ASP A 865 6.76 -45.30 -1.75
N PRO A 866 5.84 -45.88 -0.95
CA PRO A 866 6.06 -46.06 0.48
C PRO A 866 7.32 -46.87 0.82
N ALA A 867 7.68 -47.86 -0.02
CA ALA A 867 8.88 -48.67 0.18
C ALA A 867 10.15 -47.85 -0.08
N GLY A 868 10.17 -47.10 -1.19
CA GLY A 868 11.24 -46.16 -1.51
C GLY A 868 11.43 -45.08 -0.42
N SER A 869 10.35 -44.48 0.07
CA SER A 869 10.39 -43.53 1.19
C SER A 869 11.00 -44.11 2.46
N ALA A 870 10.62 -45.34 2.81
CA ALA A 870 11.18 -46.05 3.95
C ALA A 870 12.69 -46.37 3.76
N ALA A 871 13.11 -46.68 2.54
CA ALA A 871 14.52 -46.90 2.21
C ALA A 871 15.36 -45.63 2.39
N LEU A 872 14.83 -44.46 2.02
CA LEU A 872 15.52 -43.18 2.23
C LEU A 872 15.80 -42.89 3.71
N ARG A 873 14.93 -43.32 4.63
CA ARG A 873 15.17 -43.16 6.09
C ARG A 873 16.40 -43.96 6.56
N ARG A 874 16.72 -45.06 5.89
CA ARG A 874 17.83 -45.97 6.24
C ARG A 874 19.10 -45.73 5.42
N LEU A 875 19.08 -44.78 4.49
CA LEU A 875 20.21 -44.48 3.60
C LEU A 875 21.48 -44.20 4.41
N THR A 876 22.61 -44.83 4.08
CA THR A 876 23.90 -44.62 4.79
C THR A 876 24.73 -43.53 4.13
N GLU A 877 25.68 -42.93 4.86
CA GLU A 877 26.60 -41.94 4.27
C GLU A 877 27.54 -42.57 3.23
N ASP A 878 27.89 -43.86 3.37
CA ASP A 878 28.66 -44.58 2.35
C ASP A 878 27.91 -44.71 1.04
N ALA A 879 26.61 -45.04 1.10
CA ALA A 879 25.76 -45.08 -0.09
C ALA A 879 25.64 -43.68 -0.74
N VAL A 880 25.57 -42.62 0.06
CA VAL A 880 25.55 -41.24 -0.45
C VAL A 880 26.86 -40.88 -1.15
N ARG A 881 28.01 -41.30 -0.60
CA ARG A 881 29.32 -41.10 -1.23
C ARG A 881 29.41 -41.80 -2.59
N ASP A 882 28.91 -43.02 -2.68
CA ASP A 882 28.86 -43.76 -3.94
C ASP A 882 27.93 -43.09 -4.97
N LEU A 883 26.78 -42.54 -4.54
CA LEU A 883 25.89 -41.75 -5.39
C LEU A 883 26.55 -40.48 -5.92
N LEU A 884 27.27 -39.74 -5.07
CA LEU A 884 28.00 -38.54 -5.48
C LEU A 884 29.14 -38.86 -6.45
N ALA A 885 29.88 -39.95 -6.22
CA ALA A 885 30.91 -40.44 -7.13
C ALA A 885 30.33 -40.82 -8.51
N ALA A 886 29.15 -41.46 -8.52
CA ALA A 886 28.44 -41.77 -9.76
C ALA A 886 27.97 -40.50 -10.50
N ALA A 887 27.45 -39.50 -9.77
CA ALA A 887 27.03 -38.22 -10.33
C ALA A 887 28.18 -37.43 -10.98
N ALA A 888 29.38 -37.51 -10.42
CA ALA A 888 30.58 -36.92 -11.02
C ALA A 888 31.01 -37.59 -12.33
N THR A 889 30.56 -38.82 -12.59
CA THR A 889 30.91 -39.57 -13.80
C THR A 889 29.95 -39.25 -14.97
N SER A 890 28.65 -39.50 -14.79
CA SER A 890 27.61 -39.21 -15.79
C SER A 890 26.20 -39.38 -15.22
N GLU A 891 25.20 -38.84 -15.91
CA GLU A 891 23.78 -39.05 -15.54
C GLU A 891 23.38 -40.55 -15.60
N GLU A 892 23.93 -41.31 -16.56
CA GLU A 892 23.66 -42.74 -16.70
C GLU A 892 24.25 -43.55 -15.54
N ALA A 893 25.48 -43.20 -15.12
CA ALA A 893 26.13 -43.79 -13.96
C ALA A 893 25.32 -43.51 -12.68
N LEU A 894 24.84 -42.27 -12.51
CA LEU A 894 23.99 -41.90 -11.37
C LEU A 894 22.67 -42.70 -11.37
N ARG A 895 21.98 -42.80 -12.51
CA ARG A 895 20.73 -43.57 -12.61
C ARG A 895 20.95 -45.05 -12.26
N THR A 896 22.04 -45.63 -12.74
CA THR A 896 22.44 -47.00 -12.42
C THR A 896 22.74 -47.16 -10.92
N ALA A 897 23.46 -46.20 -10.33
CA ALA A 897 23.78 -46.21 -8.90
C ALA A 897 22.53 -46.09 -8.02
N VAL A 898 21.58 -45.22 -8.38
CA VAL A 898 20.29 -45.10 -7.67
C VAL A 898 19.57 -46.44 -7.67
N GLY A 899 19.41 -47.09 -8.84
CA GLY A 899 18.73 -48.40 -8.90
C GLY A 899 19.45 -49.53 -8.15
N LYS A 900 20.80 -49.49 -8.10
CA LYS A 900 21.61 -50.49 -7.41
C LYS A 900 21.64 -50.31 -5.89
N LEU A 901 21.79 -49.07 -5.43
CA LEU A 901 21.97 -48.73 -4.01
C LEU A 901 20.63 -48.56 -3.28
N LEU A 902 19.57 -48.24 -4.01
CA LEU A 902 18.21 -48.07 -3.51
C LEU A 902 17.23 -48.96 -4.30
N PRO A 903 17.35 -50.30 -4.23
CA PRO A 903 16.52 -51.22 -5.01
C PRO A 903 15.02 -51.17 -4.65
N ASP A 904 14.70 -50.67 -3.45
CA ASP A 904 13.32 -50.48 -2.98
C ASP A 904 12.64 -49.25 -3.61
N VAL A 905 13.38 -48.38 -4.32
CA VAL A 905 12.81 -47.23 -5.04
C VAL A 905 12.32 -47.71 -6.41
N GLY A 906 11.04 -48.00 -6.50
CA GLY A 906 10.36 -48.46 -7.71
C GLY A 906 9.73 -47.34 -8.54
N HIS A 907 9.39 -46.19 -7.94
CA HIS A 907 8.71 -45.12 -8.68
C HIS A 907 9.68 -44.22 -9.46
N PRO A 908 9.51 -44.04 -10.78
CA PRO A 908 10.47 -43.33 -11.63
C PRO A 908 10.64 -41.85 -11.28
N LEU A 909 9.57 -41.16 -10.87
CA LEU A 909 9.66 -39.75 -10.45
C LEU A 909 10.38 -39.57 -9.11
N LEU A 910 10.29 -40.55 -8.19
CA LEU A 910 11.07 -40.52 -6.95
C LEU A 910 12.55 -40.73 -7.24
N ALA A 911 12.89 -41.71 -8.07
CA ALA A 911 14.27 -41.94 -8.52
C ALA A 911 14.87 -40.68 -9.19
N ARG A 912 14.07 -39.98 -9.99
CA ARG A 912 14.46 -38.70 -10.61
C ARG A 912 14.70 -37.60 -9.57
N GLY A 913 13.85 -37.48 -8.55
CA GLY A 913 14.03 -36.55 -7.44
C GLY A 913 15.31 -36.79 -6.66
N ILE A 914 15.59 -38.04 -6.32
CA ILE A 914 16.84 -38.45 -5.65
C ILE A 914 18.04 -38.06 -6.51
N ALA A 915 18.04 -38.41 -7.79
CA ALA A 915 19.12 -38.04 -8.72
C ALA A 915 19.28 -36.51 -8.84
N GLY A 916 18.19 -35.75 -8.80
CA GLY A 916 18.18 -34.29 -8.75
C GLY A 916 18.92 -33.74 -7.54
N CYS A 917 18.58 -34.20 -6.32
CA CYS A 917 19.26 -33.81 -5.09
C CYS A 917 20.75 -34.18 -5.10
N VAL A 918 21.10 -35.37 -5.62
CA VAL A 918 22.50 -35.81 -5.72
C VAL A 918 23.28 -34.90 -6.66
N ARG A 919 22.72 -34.52 -7.82
CA ARG A 919 23.38 -33.57 -8.75
C ARG A 919 23.55 -32.20 -8.11
N ALA A 920 22.53 -31.67 -7.45
CA ALA A 920 22.63 -30.40 -6.73
C ALA A 920 23.76 -30.43 -5.68
N ALA A 921 23.89 -31.53 -4.94
CA ALA A 921 24.97 -31.72 -3.98
C ALA A 921 26.35 -31.81 -4.67
N ALA A 922 26.46 -32.52 -5.78
CA ALA A 922 27.71 -32.62 -6.55
C ALA A 922 28.15 -31.26 -7.12
N ASP A 923 27.21 -30.46 -7.64
CA ASP A 923 27.47 -29.11 -8.14
C ASP A 923 27.95 -28.17 -7.02
N LEU A 924 27.35 -28.29 -5.83
CA LEU A 924 27.76 -27.57 -4.63
C LEU A 924 29.14 -28.00 -4.13
N ALA A 925 29.46 -29.31 -4.16
CA ALA A 925 30.78 -29.82 -3.81
C ALA A 925 31.86 -29.25 -4.75
N ALA A 926 31.61 -29.30 -6.07
CA ALA A 926 32.50 -28.70 -7.06
C ALA A 926 32.66 -27.19 -6.88
N ARG A 927 31.61 -26.49 -6.44
CA ARG A 927 31.67 -25.05 -6.08
C ARG A 927 32.57 -24.82 -4.87
N GLY A 928 32.47 -25.66 -3.84
CA GLY A 928 33.36 -25.63 -2.68
C GLY A 928 34.84 -25.81 -3.04
N GLU A 929 35.14 -26.75 -3.94
CA GLU A 929 36.51 -26.97 -4.45
C GLU A 929 37.05 -25.75 -5.23
N ARG A 930 36.20 -25.14 -6.07
CA ARG A 930 36.56 -23.90 -6.79
C ARG A 930 36.84 -22.76 -5.83
N LEU A 931 36.01 -22.60 -4.80
CA LEU A 931 36.22 -21.61 -3.73
C LEU A 931 37.58 -21.83 -3.06
N LEU A 932 37.88 -23.05 -2.62
CA LEU A 932 39.15 -23.38 -1.97
C LEU A 932 40.34 -23.11 -2.90
N THR A 933 40.23 -23.50 -4.17
CA THR A 933 41.27 -23.26 -5.19
C THR A 933 41.50 -21.77 -5.39
N ARG A 934 40.43 -20.96 -5.46
CA ARG A 934 40.49 -19.51 -5.62
C ARG A 934 41.17 -18.85 -4.41
N LEU A 935 40.85 -19.29 -3.20
CA LEU A 935 41.40 -18.73 -1.97
C LEU A 935 42.89 -19.07 -1.79
N THR A 936 43.29 -20.29 -2.16
CA THR A 936 44.67 -20.78 -1.97
C THR A 936 45.65 -20.39 -3.09
N ARG A 937 45.15 -20.09 -4.31
CA ARG A 937 46.00 -19.58 -5.41
C ARG A 937 46.44 -18.12 -5.26
N ALA A 938 45.79 -17.37 -4.39
CA ALA A 938 46.02 -15.93 -4.18
C ALA A 938 46.72 -15.61 -2.84
N THR A 939 47.15 -16.65 -2.12
CA THR A 939 48.15 -16.63 -1.03
C THR A 939 49.47 -17.16 -1.57
#